data_AF-A0A3T0KYU4-F1
#
_entry.id   AF-A0A3T0KYU4-F1
#
_cell.length_a   1.000
_cell.length_b   1.000
_cell.length_c   1.000
_cell.angle_alpha   90.00
_cell.angle_beta   90.00
_cell.angle_gamma   90.00
#
_symmetry.space_group_name_H-M   'P 1'
#
loop_
_entity.id
_entity.type
_entity.pdbx_description
1 polymer ?
#
loop_
_entity_poly.entity_id
_entity_poly.type
_entity_poly.pdbx_seq_one_letter_code
_entity_poly.pdbx_strand_id
1 'polypeptide(L)'
;MKFVNKWFTVSVRRQILVPFLSLLVISCVLISFFSYRNVIKVATSEQTRATAEQVHALNTSFELFFEHMESTVNRLAAKDELDDISKKRSIILKELEQTTEHNHAIGSSYFGIEQSGKVLIYPKADLGADFDVRTRTWYQLAQKNPNQLVWTEPYKDARTGDMIVTLAKSVDDAGVVGIDITLATLTEMINETKLGESGFAFLLDQNGYYMAHPDAAKVTEDFSKDSLYAAMDEKEGSFIGNYYDEEKLIGYVTNETTGWKIVGLVDKSEIVGRANVILIPNLLVLGIIILVAIALASLASRFITRPIKQLRNTVRKMAEGDFTVKVDVQRSDEVGDLARSVNTMSESVHQALTRVEQISDQVAHSSKALSTSAEETSAASNEVAVTMEEIASGATNQTEIIQVNEGAIQRVTRHITSIDQYAQKVAVDSKMMIEVSESGRQTVLEMKQQFEETTKNADTMSQAVHSLDARSHEISKIINTITNIASQTNLLALNAAIEAARAGEHGRGFAVVADEVRKLAEQTDQSTKEVTNIISTMQADTSHTVHLIGLTNTQIQHQGKAVVETEEAFYSIATMIQETFSKFTHMTSSLRDMIVQLEKTMENSEQLISISQETAAGTEEVSASIEQTAASMEQLNQLASDLEDMSHHLYNEIKKFKI
;
A
#
# COMPACT_ATOMS: atom_id res chain seq x y z
N MET A 1 -39.20 31.93 -14.23
CA MET A 1 -37.80 31.49 -14.00
C MET A 1 -37.51 30.00 -14.22
N LYS A 2 -38.43 29.04 -13.99
CA LYS A 2 -38.14 27.59 -14.17
C LYS A 2 -37.97 27.10 -15.63
N PHE A 3 -38.53 27.79 -16.63
CA PHE A 3 -38.41 27.39 -18.04
C PHE A 3 -37.06 27.76 -18.69
N VAL A 4 -36.40 28.81 -18.20
CA VAL A 4 -35.09 29.26 -18.73
C VAL A 4 -33.98 28.28 -18.33
N ASN A 5 -34.09 27.63 -17.17
CA ASN A 5 -33.04 26.77 -16.63
C ASN A 5 -32.86 25.43 -17.36
N LYS A 6 -33.91 24.91 -18.00
CA LYS A 6 -33.84 23.67 -18.81
C LYS A 6 -33.20 23.90 -20.18
N TRP A 7 -33.24 25.13 -20.70
CA TRP A 7 -32.73 25.43 -22.05
C TRP A 7 -31.21 25.58 -22.07
N PHE A 8 -30.63 26.09 -20.98
CA PHE A 8 -29.19 26.26 -20.84
C PHE A 8 -28.45 24.93 -20.62
N THR A 9 -29.04 23.92 -19.98
CA THR A 9 -28.30 22.76 -19.44
C THR A 9 -28.09 21.56 -20.38
N VAL A 10 -28.57 21.62 -21.62
CA VAL A 10 -28.60 20.44 -22.53
C VAL A 10 -27.24 20.13 -23.18
N SER A 11 -26.35 21.12 -23.35
CA SER A 11 -24.98 20.86 -23.81
C SER A 11 -24.04 22.02 -23.47
N VAL A 12 -22.77 21.72 -23.20
CA VAL A 12 -21.71 22.72 -22.99
C VAL A 12 -21.67 23.75 -24.14
N ARG A 13 -21.96 23.31 -25.36
CA ARG A 13 -22.12 24.18 -26.53
C ARG A 13 -23.16 25.28 -26.28
N ARG A 14 -24.35 24.94 -25.78
CA ARG A 14 -25.45 25.91 -25.54
C ARG A 14 -25.21 26.79 -24.31
N GLN A 15 -24.55 26.26 -23.27
CA GLN A 15 -24.21 27.03 -22.07
C GLN A 15 -23.28 28.22 -22.36
N ILE A 16 -22.36 28.07 -23.31
CA ILE A 16 -21.41 29.12 -23.68
C ILE A 16 -21.99 30.04 -24.78
N LEU A 17 -22.66 29.48 -25.78
CA LEU A 17 -23.15 30.24 -26.94
C LEU A 17 -24.27 31.22 -26.61
N VAL A 18 -25.29 30.76 -25.89
CA VAL A 18 -26.51 31.55 -25.67
C VAL A 18 -26.24 32.84 -24.88
N PRO A 19 -25.52 32.83 -23.74
CA PRO A 19 -25.28 34.07 -22.98
C PRO A 19 -24.34 35.03 -23.72
N PHE A 20 -23.33 34.52 -24.43
CA PHE A 20 -22.39 35.35 -25.18
C PHE A 20 -23.07 36.05 -26.36
N LEU A 21 -23.89 35.34 -27.13
CA LEU A 21 -24.59 35.88 -28.30
C LEU A 21 -25.70 36.87 -27.87
N SER A 22 -26.38 36.62 -26.74
CA SER A 22 -27.32 37.59 -26.17
C SER A 22 -26.63 38.88 -25.70
N LEU A 23 -25.46 38.77 -25.06
CA LEU A 23 -24.70 39.94 -24.60
C LEU A 23 -24.27 40.82 -25.78
N LEU A 24 -23.83 40.19 -26.88
CA LEU A 24 -23.32 40.86 -28.08
C LEU A 24 -24.44 41.55 -28.86
N VAL A 25 -25.63 40.93 -28.96
CA VAL A 25 -26.79 41.57 -29.60
C VAL A 25 -27.28 42.76 -28.77
N ILE A 26 -27.34 42.64 -27.44
CA ILE A 26 -27.77 43.72 -26.55
C ILE A 26 -26.81 44.92 -26.65
N SER A 27 -25.50 44.69 -26.66
CA SER A 27 -24.51 45.77 -26.75
C SER A 27 -24.57 46.50 -28.10
N CYS A 28 -24.71 45.79 -29.22
CA CYS A 28 -24.85 46.44 -30.53
C CYS A 28 -26.13 47.26 -30.66
N VAL A 29 -27.26 46.77 -30.14
CA VAL A 29 -28.53 47.53 -30.16
C VAL A 29 -28.42 48.81 -29.33
N LEU A 30 -27.77 48.75 -28.16
CA LEU A 30 -27.52 49.94 -27.33
C LEU A 30 -26.61 50.94 -28.05
N ILE A 31 -25.52 50.49 -28.67
CA ILE A 31 -24.60 51.37 -29.41
C ILE A 31 -25.32 52.07 -30.58
N SER A 32 -26.10 51.34 -31.38
CA SER A 32 -26.85 51.92 -32.49
C SER A 32 -27.90 52.93 -32.03
N PHE A 33 -28.58 52.67 -30.91
CA PHE A 33 -29.56 53.60 -30.33
C PHE A 33 -28.90 54.91 -29.85
N PHE A 34 -27.79 54.82 -29.11
CA PHE A 34 -27.07 56.01 -28.64
C PHE A 34 -26.43 56.80 -29.79
N SER A 35 -25.87 56.12 -30.79
CA SER A 35 -25.30 56.76 -31.99
C SER A 35 -26.34 57.60 -32.75
N TYR A 36 -27.54 57.05 -32.97
CA TYR A 36 -28.62 57.77 -33.65
C TYR A 36 -29.05 59.04 -32.91
N ARG A 37 -29.20 58.98 -31.57
CA ARG A 37 -29.54 60.17 -30.78
C ARG A 37 -28.45 61.24 -30.81
N ASN A 38 -27.17 60.84 -30.76
CA ASN A 38 -26.07 61.78 -30.80
C ASN A 38 -25.99 62.53 -32.14
N VAL A 39 -26.19 61.84 -33.26
CA VAL A 39 -26.13 62.48 -34.59
C VAL A 39 -27.20 63.57 -34.75
N ILE A 40 -28.45 63.29 -34.38
CA ILE A 40 -29.54 64.29 -34.47
C ILE A 40 -29.23 65.51 -33.60
N LYS A 41 -28.73 65.30 -32.39
CA LYS A 41 -28.40 66.39 -31.46
C LYS A 41 -27.30 67.30 -32.01
N VAL A 42 -26.22 66.71 -32.55
CA VAL A 42 -25.10 67.47 -33.12
C VAL A 42 -25.52 68.21 -34.39
N ALA A 43 -26.20 67.54 -35.31
CA ALA A 43 -26.65 68.14 -36.57
C ALA A 43 -27.64 69.31 -36.35
N THR A 44 -28.52 69.20 -35.34
CA THR A 44 -29.42 70.30 -34.99
C THR A 44 -28.65 71.52 -34.50
N SER A 45 -27.68 71.31 -33.61
CA SER A 45 -26.86 72.41 -33.07
C SER A 45 -26.01 73.09 -34.14
N GLU A 46 -25.44 72.34 -35.08
CA GLU A 46 -24.65 72.91 -36.18
C GLU A 46 -25.52 73.75 -37.12
N GLN A 47 -26.70 73.24 -37.50
CA GLN A 47 -27.59 73.95 -38.42
C GLN A 47 -28.17 75.24 -37.81
N THR A 48 -28.47 75.25 -36.51
CA THR A 48 -28.91 76.47 -35.80
C THR A 48 -27.82 77.54 -35.85
N ARG A 49 -26.55 77.17 -35.60
CA ARG A 49 -25.43 78.11 -35.67
C ARG A 49 -25.21 78.63 -37.10
N ALA A 50 -25.26 77.75 -38.10
CA ALA A 50 -25.12 78.15 -39.50
C ALA A 50 -26.21 79.15 -39.94
N THR A 51 -27.45 78.98 -39.44
CA THR A 51 -28.55 79.92 -39.71
C THR A 51 -28.25 81.31 -39.12
N ALA A 52 -27.71 81.37 -37.90
CA ALA A 52 -27.27 82.62 -37.28
C ALA A 52 -26.19 83.34 -38.12
N GLU A 53 -25.16 82.59 -38.55
CA GLU A 53 -24.07 83.11 -39.36
C GLU A 53 -24.54 83.64 -40.73
N GLN A 54 -25.51 82.95 -41.36
CA GLN A 54 -26.08 83.39 -42.63
C GLN A 54 -26.93 84.68 -42.48
N VAL A 55 -27.68 84.79 -41.38
CA VAL A 55 -28.43 86.02 -41.07
C VAL A 55 -27.49 87.18 -40.73
N HIS A 56 -26.39 86.91 -40.03
CA HIS A 56 -25.35 87.91 -39.81
C HIS A 56 -24.70 88.36 -41.12
N ALA A 57 -24.39 87.45 -42.04
CA ALA A 57 -23.87 87.80 -43.36
C ALA A 57 -24.86 88.67 -44.14
N LEU A 58 -26.16 88.35 -44.08
CA LEU A 58 -27.21 89.17 -44.67
C LEU A 58 -27.26 90.57 -44.03
N ASN A 59 -27.13 90.68 -42.71
CA ASN A 59 -27.03 91.98 -42.03
C ASN A 59 -25.82 92.80 -42.52
N THR A 60 -24.67 92.16 -42.75
CA THR A 60 -23.50 92.84 -43.33
C THR A 60 -23.79 93.39 -44.73
N SER A 61 -24.56 92.67 -45.56
CA SER A 61 -24.99 93.17 -46.87
C SER A 61 -25.93 94.37 -46.76
N PHE A 62 -26.86 94.36 -45.80
CA PHE A 62 -27.71 95.52 -45.52
C PHE A 62 -26.90 96.72 -45.00
N GLU A 63 -25.90 96.49 -44.15
CA GLU A 63 -25.03 97.54 -43.63
C GLU A 63 -24.25 98.24 -44.76
N LEU A 64 -23.60 97.47 -45.63
CA LEU A 64 -22.91 98.00 -46.81
C LEU A 64 -23.86 98.77 -47.74
N PHE A 65 -25.09 98.29 -47.87
CA PHE A 65 -26.12 98.96 -48.64
C PHE A 65 -26.49 100.32 -48.02
N PHE A 66 -26.74 100.38 -46.71
CA PHE A 66 -27.07 101.63 -46.01
C PHE A 66 -25.91 102.62 -46.06
N GLU A 67 -24.68 102.19 -45.79
CA GLU A 67 -23.48 103.04 -45.90
C GLU A 67 -23.34 103.65 -47.31
N HIS A 68 -23.62 102.87 -48.36
CA HIS A 68 -23.57 103.34 -49.73
C HIS A 68 -24.67 104.39 -50.04
N MET A 69 -25.89 104.19 -49.51
CA MET A 69 -26.99 105.14 -49.63
C MET A 69 -26.71 106.44 -48.87
N GLU A 70 -26.17 106.35 -47.67
CA GLU A 70 -25.73 107.47 -46.83
C GLU A 70 -24.62 108.28 -47.45
N SER A 71 -23.60 107.62 -48.01
CA SER A 71 -22.55 108.28 -48.77
C SER A 71 -23.11 109.03 -49.99
N THR A 72 -24.11 108.45 -50.66
CA THR A 72 -24.77 109.07 -51.81
C THR A 72 -25.52 110.34 -51.43
N VAL A 73 -26.31 110.34 -50.34
CA VAL A 73 -27.02 111.53 -49.85
C VAL A 73 -26.05 112.58 -49.33
N ASN A 74 -25.00 112.18 -48.60
CA ASN A 74 -23.95 113.11 -48.16
C ASN A 74 -23.27 113.80 -49.34
N ARG A 75 -22.94 113.04 -50.40
CA ARG A 75 -22.35 113.58 -51.63
C ARG A 75 -23.28 114.56 -52.32
N LEU A 76 -24.58 114.28 -52.37
CA LEU A 76 -25.57 115.20 -52.92
C LEU A 76 -25.70 116.47 -52.07
N ALA A 77 -25.72 116.34 -50.74
CA ALA A 77 -25.86 117.44 -49.79
C ALA A 77 -24.65 118.40 -49.78
N ALA A 78 -23.45 117.93 -50.11
CA ALA A 78 -22.21 118.71 -50.07
C ALA A 78 -21.89 119.46 -51.39
N LYS A 79 -22.81 119.52 -52.34
CA LYS A 79 -22.59 120.15 -53.65
C LYS A 79 -22.80 121.67 -53.59
N ASP A 80 -21.77 122.44 -53.94
CA ASP A 80 -21.79 123.92 -54.03
C ASP A 80 -22.88 124.46 -54.98
N GLU A 81 -23.44 123.61 -55.85
CA GLU A 81 -24.55 123.99 -56.72
C GLU A 81 -25.87 124.24 -55.96
N LEU A 82 -26.00 123.75 -54.72
CA LEU A 82 -27.20 123.91 -53.90
C LEU A 82 -27.34 125.30 -53.26
N ASP A 83 -26.31 126.14 -53.28
CA ASP A 83 -26.32 127.50 -52.72
C ASP A 83 -27.01 128.56 -53.62
N ASP A 84 -27.11 128.33 -54.93
CA ASP A 84 -27.80 129.23 -55.89
C ASP A 84 -28.72 128.44 -56.83
N ILE A 85 -29.84 127.99 -56.25
CA ILE A 85 -30.81 127.09 -56.88
C ILE A 85 -31.47 127.72 -58.12
N SER A 86 -31.62 129.05 -58.14
CA SER A 86 -32.33 129.76 -59.21
C SER A 86 -31.59 129.71 -60.54
N LYS A 87 -30.26 129.84 -60.52
CA LYS A 87 -29.40 129.80 -61.73
C LYS A 87 -28.93 128.39 -62.09
N LYS A 88 -28.80 127.50 -61.11
CA LYS A 88 -28.20 126.16 -61.30
C LYS A 88 -29.21 125.01 -61.34
N ARG A 89 -30.52 125.30 -61.41
CA ARG A 89 -31.62 124.31 -61.41
C ARG A 89 -31.42 123.11 -62.36
N SER A 90 -30.92 123.34 -63.59
CA SER A 90 -30.70 122.26 -64.57
C SER A 90 -29.56 121.31 -64.19
N ILE A 91 -28.54 121.81 -63.48
CA ILE A 91 -27.40 121.02 -63.02
C ILE A 91 -27.83 120.14 -61.84
N ILE A 92 -28.60 120.71 -60.89
CA ILE A 92 -29.14 119.95 -59.74
C ILE A 92 -30.04 118.81 -60.23
N LEU A 93 -30.96 119.08 -61.17
CA LEU A 93 -31.82 118.03 -61.73
C LEU A 93 -31.03 116.92 -62.44
N LYS A 94 -29.94 117.26 -63.14
CA LYS A 94 -29.08 116.28 -63.79
C LYS A 94 -28.31 115.41 -62.78
N GLU A 95 -27.90 115.98 -61.65
CA GLU A 95 -27.24 115.23 -60.58
C GLU A 95 -28.21 114.26 -59.88
N LEU A 96 -29.46 114.68 -59.67
CA LEU A 96 -30.54 113.82 -59.18
C LEU A 96 -30.86 112.69 -60.16
N GLU A 97 -30.95 113.01 -61.46
CA GLU A 97 -31.08 112.02 -62.54
C GLU A 97 -29.97 110.98 -62.51
N GLN A 98 -28.71 111.42 -62.53
CA GLN A 98 -27.56 110.52 -62.49
C GLN A 98 -27.56 109.65 -61.22
N THR A 99 -27.91 110.21 -60.08
CA THR A 99 -27.95 109.45 -58.82
C THR A 99 -29.01 108.36 -58.83
N THR A 100 -30.19 108.66 -59.39
CA THR A 100 -31.30 107.70 -59.49
C THR A 100 -31.04 106.63 -60.55
N GLU A 101 -30.52 107.01 -61.73
CA GLU A 101 -30.28 106.06 -62.82
C GLU A 101 -29.06 105.15 -62.59
N HIS A 102 -28.02 105.60 -61.89
CA HIS A 102 -26.82 104.79 -61.63
C HIS A 102 -27.00 103.80 -60.48
N ASN A 103 -28.07 103.93 -59.69
CA ASN A 103 -28.35 103.02 -58.60
C ASN A 103 -29.82 102.60 -58.61
N HIS A 104 -30.08 101.38 -59.09
CA HIS A 104 -31.42 100.82 -59.20
C HIS A 104 -32.17 100.69 -57.86
N ALA A 105 -31.46 100.79 -56.73
CA ALA A 105 -32.08 100.80 -55.42
C ALA A 105 -32.79 102.12 -55.08
N ILE A 106 -32.45 103.20 -55.78
CA ILE A 106 -33.02 104.53 -55.56
C ILE A 106 -34.23 104.71 -56.47
N GLY A 107 -35.43 104.75 -55.89
CA GLY A 107 -36.69 104.96 -56.62
C GLY A 107 -36.94 106.42 -57.00
N SER A 108 -36.47 107.35 -56.17
CA SER A 108 -36.50 108.80 -56.43
C SER A 108 -35.30 109.46 -55.76
N SER A 109 -34.80 110.55 -56.33
CA SER A 109 -33.94 111.49 -55.62
C SER A 109 -34.48 112.91 -55.77
N TYR A 110 -34.38 113.69 -54.71
CA TYR A 110 -34.94 115.02 -54.69
C TYR A 110 -34.25 115.99 -53.75
N PHE A 111 -34.48 117.27 -54.05
CA PHE A 111 -34.10 118.39 -53.22
C PHE A 111 -35.33 119.26 -52.94
N GLY A 112 -35.75 119.32 -51.68
CA GLY A 112 -36.78 120.22 -51.21
C GLY A 112 -36.19 121.59 -50.91
N ILE A 113 -36.76 122.66 -51.46
CA ILE A 113 -36.24 124.03 -51.35
C ILE A 113 -36.98 124.78 -50.24
N GLU A 114 -36.26 125.23 -49.22
CA GLU A 114 -36.85 125.87 -48.03
C GLU A 114 -37.66 127.13 -48.38
N GLN A 115 -37.05 128.03 -49.15
CA GLN A 115 -37.63 129.35 -49.48
C GLN A 115 -38.95 129.27 -50.26
N SER A 116 -39.16 128.20 -51.03
CA SER A 116 -40.32 128.09 -51.93
C SER A 116 -41.30 126.99 -51.54
N GLY A 117 -40.92 126.05 -50.67
CA GLY A 117 -41.68 124.84 -50.38
C GLY A 117 -41.77 123.86 -51.56
N LYS A 118 -41.13 124.16 -52.70
CA LYS A 118 -41.16 123.31 -53.90
C LYS A 118 -40.05 122.28 -53.89
N VAL A 119 -40.24 121.20 -54.65
CA VAL A 119 -39.25 120.13 -54.82
C VAL A 119 -38.65 120.14 -56.22
N LEU A 120 -37.35 119.84 -56.30
CA LEU A 120 -36.72 119.30 -57.50
C LEU A 120 -36.65 117.79 -57.32
N ILE A 121 -37.35 117.02 -58.14
CA ILE A 121 -37.40 115.56 -58.02
C ILE A 121 -37.09 114.90 -59.36
N TYR A 122 -36.35 113.80 -59.30
CA TYR A 122 -36.17 112.87 -60.39
C TYR A 122 -36.55 111.44 -59.95
N PRO A 123 -37.32 110.68 -60.76
CA PRO A 123 -37.93 111.07 -62.02
C PRO A 123 -38.96 112.20 -61.84
N LYS A 124 -39.12 113.07 -62.85
CA LYS A 124 -39.98 114.24 -62.73
C LYS A 124 -41.44 113.83 -62.47
N ALA A 125 -42.01 114.29 -61.36
CA ALA A 125 -43.39 114.05 -60.98
C ALA A 125 -44.18 115.35 -60.85
N ASP A 126 -45.45 115.34 -61.26
CA ASP A 126 -46.41 116.41 -60.95
C ASP A 126 -47.06 116.09 -59.60
N LEU A 127 -46.65 116.83 -58.58
CA LEU A 127 -47.08 116.59 -57.19
C LEU A 127 -48.29 117.45 -56.80
N GLY A 128 -48.83 118.26 -57.73
CA GLY A 128 -49.93 119.19 -57.48
C GLY A 128 -49.47 120.56 -56.99
N ALA A 129 -50.24 121.61 -57.29
CA ALA A 129 -49.86 123.00 -56.99
C ALA A 129 -49.79 123.32 -55.48
N ASP A 130 -50.51 122.57 -54.65
CA ASP A 130 -50.58 122.73 -53.19
C ASP A 130 -49.53 121.89 -52.44
N PHE A 131 -48.64 121.21 -53.16
CA PHE A 131 -47.62 120.36 -52.54
C PHE A 131 -46.49 121.17 -51.93
N ASP A 132 -46.36 121.09 -50.60
CA ASP A 132 -45.26 121.68 -49.83
C ASP A 132 -44.38 120.58 -49.22
N VAL A 133 -43.10 120.55 -49.60
CA VAL A 133 -42.10 119.60 -49.08
C VAL A 133 -41.91 119.70 -47.58
N ARG A 134 -42.09 120.90 -46.98
CA ARG A 134 -41.84 121.15 -45.56
C ARG A 134 -42.84 120.46 -44.63
N THR A 135 -43.98 120.03 -45.19
CA THR A 135 -44.99 119.24 -44.45
C THR A 135 -44.67 117.75 -44.43
N ARG A 136 -43.68 117.29 -45.19
CA ARG A 136 -43.37 115.87 -45.35
C ARG A 136 -42.47 115.36 -44.23
N THR A 137 -42.71 114.14 -43.79
CA THR A 137 -42.03 113.52 -42.67
C THR A 137 -40.51 113.52 -42.84
N TRP A 138 -40.01 113.11 -44.01
CA TRP A 138 -38.57 113.11 -44.29
C TRP A 138 -37.93 114.50 -44.17
N TYR A 139 -38.64 115.54 -44.60
CA TYR A 139 -38.13 116.91 -44.57
C TYR A 139 -38.08 117.44 -43.14
N GLN A 140 -39.16 117.24 -42.38
CA GLN A 140 -39.24 117.62 -40.96
C GLN A 140 -38.23 116.84 -40.11
N LEU A 141 -38.03 115.55 -40.41
CA LEU A 141 -37.09 114.70 -39.70
C LEU A 141 -35.64 115.16 -39.94
N ALA A 142 -35.30 115.50 -41.18
CA ALA A 142 -33.96 115.98 -41.53
C ALA A 142 -33.68 117.39 -40.97
N GLN A 143 -34.64 118.32 -41.00
CA GLN A 143 -34.46 119.65 -40.40
C GLN A 143 -34.33 119.61 -38.88
N LYS A 144 -35.04 118.71 -38.20
CA LYS A 144 -34.91 118.54 -36.74
C LYS A 144 -33.50 118.04 -36.34
N ASN A 145 -32.80 117.39 -37.27
CA ASN A 145 -31.48 116.80 -37.04
C ASN A 145 -30.46 117.39 -38.02
N PRO A 146 -30.10 118.68 -37.90
CA PRO A 146 -29.20 119.33 -38.84
C PRO A 146 -27.84 118.62 -38.86
N ASN A 147 -27.27 118.49 -40.06
CA ASN A 147 -26.00 117.79 -40.35
C ASN A 147 -25.99 116.26 -40.17
N GLN A 148 -27.09 115.65 -39.75
CA GLN A 148 -27.22 114.19 -39.64
C GLN A 148 -28.03 113.61 -40.80
N LEU A 149 -27.73 112.36 -41.15
CA LEU A 149 -28.56 111.56 -42.04
C LEU A 149 -29.68 110.93 -41.22
N VAL A 150 -30.88 110.90 -41.77
CA VAL A 150 -32.04 110.29 -41.11
C VAL A 150 -32.79 109.37 -42.06
N TRP A 151 -33.08 108.18 -41.57
CA TRP A 151 -33.98 107.22 -42.21
C TRP A 151 -35.39 107.42 -41.68
N THR A 152 -36.36 107.41 -42.58
CA THR A 152 -37.79 107.48 -42.22
C THR A 152 -38.35 106.09 -41.95
N GLU A 153 -39.41 106.04 -41.15
CA GLU A 153 -40.29 104.86 -41.10
C GLU A 153 -40.96 104.66 -42.47
N PRO A 154 -41.29 103.42 -42.86
CA PRO A 154 -41.94 103.14 -44.13
C PRO A 154 -43.23 103.92 -44.31
N TYR A 155 -43.35 104.61 -45.45
CA TYR A 155 -44.57 105.33 -45.79
C TYR A 155 -44.87 105.24 -47.28
N LYS A 156 -46.10 105.58 -47.64
CA LYS A 156 -46.55 105.51 -49.03
C LYS A 156 -46.01 106.71 -49.81
N ASP A 157 -45.25 106.43 -50.87
CA ASP A 157 -44.76 107.47 -51.78
C ASP A 157 -45.96 108.23 -52.36
N ALA A 158 -45.91 109.56 -52.28
CA ALA A 158 -46.93 110.44 -52.84
C ALA A 158 -47.00 110.34 -54.38
N ARG A 159 -45.94 109.86 -55.05
CA ARG A 159 -45.84 109.71 -56.49
C ARG A 159 -46.32 108.34 -56.98
N THR A 160 -45.68 107.26 -56.53
CA THR A 160 -45.97 105.91 -57.06
C THR A 160 -47.06 105.19 -56.28
N GLY A 161 -47.27 105.56 -55.02
CA GLY A 161 -48.08 104.79 -54.10
C GLY A 161 -47.38 103.53 -53.57
N ASP A 162 -46.11 103.32 -53.90
CA ASP A 162 -45.33 102.22 -53.32
C ASP A 162 -44.93 102.57 -51.88
N MET A 163 -44.71 101.54 -51.07
CA MET A 163 -44.11 101.74 -49.76
C MET A 163 -42.61 101.98 -49.93
N ILE A 164 -42.15 103.10 -49.39
CA ILE A 164 -40.77 103.55 -49.47
C ILE A 164 -40.24 103.90 -48.08
N VAL A 165 -38.92 103.86 -47.96
CA VAL A 165 -38.18 104.54 -46.90
C VAL A 165 -37.33 105.61 -47.55
N THR A 166 -37.40 106.81 -47.02
CA THR A 166 -36.55 107.92 -47.45
C THR A 166 -35.37 108.06 -46.51
N LEU A 167 -34.18 108.21 -47.10
CA LEU A 167 -33.00 108.73 -46.45
C LEU A 167 -32.84 110.20 -46.79
N ALA A 168 -32.77 111.06 -45.77
CA ALA A 168 -32.72 112.51 -45.97
C ALA A 168 -31.64 113.20 -45.13
N LYS A 169 -31.16 114.36 -45.61
CA LYS A 169 -30.21 115.23 -44.92
C LYS A 169 -30.46 116.71 -45.24
N SER A 170 -30.40 117.55 -44.22
CA SER A 170 -30.49 119.00 -44.35
C SER A 170 -29.24 119.57 -45.04
N VAL A 171 -29.44 120.56 -45.91
CA VAL A 171 -28.40 121.36 -46.55
C VAL A 171 -28.57 122.79 -46.08
N ASP A 172 -27.92 123.12 -44.95
CA ASP A 172 -27.98 124.41 -44.25
C ASP A 172 -29.38 125.06 -44.32
N ASP A 173 -29.46 126.35 -44.67
CA ASP A 173 -30.72 127.10 -44.84
C ASP A 173 -31.34 126.91 -46.24
N ALA A 174 -30.73 126.11 -47.12
CA ALA A 174 -31.13 125.96 -48.52
C ALA A 174 -32.28 124.95 -48.70
N GLY A 175 -32.29 123.88 -47.90
CA GLY A 175 -33.30 122.83 -48.03
C GLY A 175 -32.89 121.47 -47.51
N VAL A 176 -33.48 120.42 -48.06
CA VAL A 176 -33.20 119.02 -47.67
C VAL A 176 -33.07 118.16 -48.92
N VAL A 177 -31.99 117.38 -49.00
CA VAL A 177 -31.84 116.31 -50.01
C VAL A 177 -32.45 115.03 -49.44
N GLY A 178 -33.20 114.31 -50.26
CA GLY A 178 -33.69 112.98 -49.94
C GLY A 178 -33.55 112.01 -51.12
N ILE A 179 -33.37 110.74 -50.80
CA ILE A 179 -33.52 109.63 -51.74
C ILE A 179 -34.52 108.63 -51.18
N ASP A 180 -35.36 108.08 -52.04
CA ASP A 180 -36.32 107.03 -51.71
C ASP A 180 -35.78 105.67 -52.10
N ILE A 181 -35.91 104.72 -51.20
CA ILE A 181 -35.63 103.32 -51.43
C ILE A 181 -36.93 102.56 -51.25
N THR A 182 -37.27 101.72 -52.23
CA THR A 182 -38.51 100.95 -52.18
C THR A 182 -38.36 99.75 -51.25
N LEU A 183 -39.43 99.39 -50.54
CA LEU A 183 -39.44 98.14 -49.75
C LEU A 183 -39.26 96.90 -50.64
N ALA A 184 -39.59 96.99 -51.93
CA ALA A 184 -39.32 95.94 -52.91
C ALA A 184 -37.82 95.68 -53.08
N THR A 185 -36.99 96.72 -53.10
CA THR A 185 -35.52 96.59 -53.14
C THR A 185 -34.99 95.86 -51.90
N LEU A 186 -35.49 96.19 -50.71
CA LEU A 186 -35.13 95.48 -49.48
C LEU A 186 -35.61 94.02 -49.49
N THR A 187 -36.74 93.76 -50.14
CA THR A 187 -37.29 92.40 -50.37
C THR A 187 -36.44 91.58 -51.33
N GLU A 188 -35.89 92.19 -52.36
CA GLU A 188 -34.96 91.52 -53.27
C GLU A 188 -33.69 91.09 -52.52
N MET A 189 -33.14 91.95 -51.67
CA MET A 189 -31.93 91.66 -50.88
C MET A 189 -32.09 90.48 -49.91
N ILE A 190 -33.23 90.35 -49.21
CA ILE A 190 -33.48 89.19 -48.36
C ILE A 190 -33.67 87.89 -49.15
N ASN A 191 -34.16 87.97 -50.40
CA ASN A 191 -34.43 86.81 -51.25
C ASN A 191 -33.17 86.28 -51.95
N GLU A 192 -32.13 87.10 -52.15
CA GLU A 192 -30.86 86.66 -52.72
C GLU A 192 -30.08 85.72 -51.78
N THR A 193 -30.31 85.81 -50.46
CA THR A 193 -29.62 84.97 -49.48
C THR A 193 -30.40 83.69 -49.20
N LYS A 194 -29.86 82.55 -49.63
CA LYS A 194 -30.43 81.22 -49.33
C LYS A 194 -30.09 80.79 -47.90
N LEU A 195 -31.12 80.61 -47.08
CA LEU A 195 -31.02 80.05 -45.74
C LEU A 195 -31.35 78.56 -45.77
N GLY A 196 -30.36 77.69 -45.53
CA GLY A 196 -30.55 76.23 -45.66
C GLY A 196 -31.02 75.80 -47.07
N GLU A 197 -31.72 74.67 -47.15
CA GLU A 197 -32.34 74.21 -48.41
C GLU A 197 -33.75 74.78 -48.64
N SER A 198 -34.52 75.01 -47.58
CA SER A 198 -35.93 75.47 -47.64
C SER A 198 -36.25 76.72 -46.81
N GLY A 199 -35.24 77.37 -46.24
CA GLY A 199 -35.41 78.53 -45.38
C GLY A 199 -35.50 79.86 -46.13
N PHE A 200 -35.93 80.89 -45.41
CA PHE A 200 -36.09 82.25 -45.94
C PHE A 200 -35.85 83.31 -44.86
N ALA A 201 -35.55 84.54 -45.29
CA ALA A 201 -35.34 85.69 -44.41
C ALA A 201 -36.48 86.71 -44.53
N PHE A 202 -36.66 87.52 -43.51
CA PHE A 202 -37.50 88.72 -43.54
C PHE A 202 -36.89 89.84 -42.70
N LEU A 203 -37.32 91.07 -42.94
CA LEU A 203 -36.86 92.30 -42.29
C LEU A 203 -38.01 92.96 -41.54
N LEU A 204 -37.77 93.39 -40.32
CA LEU A 204 -38.71 94.10 -39.45
C LEU A 204 -38.19 95.50 -39.13
N ASP A 205 -39.08 96.48 -39.03
CA ASP A 205 -38.73 97.79 -38.49
C ASP A 205 -38.51 97.77 -36.96
N GLN A 206 -38.20 98.93 -36.37
CA GLN A 206 -37.97 99.07 -34.92
C GLN A 206 -39.22 98.74 -34.07
N ASN A 207 -40.41 98.81 -34.66
CA ASN A 207 -41.69 98.56 -34.01
C ASN A 207 -42.22 97.13 -34.24
N GLY A 208 -41.51 96.32 -35.03
CA GLY A 208 -41.87 94.94 -35.35
C GLY A 208 -42.81 94.78 -36.54
N TYR A 209 -42.93 95.77 -37.43
CA TYR A 209 -43.67 95.63 -38.69
C TYR A 209 -42.79 95.06 -39.79
N TYR A 210 -43.35 94.22 -40.65
CA TYR A 210 -42.63 93.70 -41.81
C TYR A 210 -42.27 94.81 -42.80
N MET A 211 -40.98 94.97 -43.04
CA MET A 211 -40.41 95.82 -44.06
C MET A 211 -40.11 95.07 -45.34
N ALA A 212 -39.69 93.83 -45.21
CA ALA A 212 -39.41 92.96 -46.34
C ALA A 212 -39.75 91.52 -45.96
N HIS A 213 -40.49 90.82 -46.81
CA HIS A 213 -40.87 89.44 -46.58
C HIS A 213 -41.03 88.72 -47.94
N PRO A 214 -40.66 87.43 -48.10
CA PRO A 214 -40.76 86.73 -49.38
C PRO A 214 -42.21 86.63 -49.89
N ASP A 215 -43.17 86.54 -48.97
CA ASP A 215 -44.59 86.75 -49.24
C ASP A 215 -44.92 88.25 -49.16
N ALA A 216 -45.12 88.86 -50.33
CA ALA A 216 -45.40 90.29 -50.48
C ALA A 216 -46.67 90.74 -49.76
N ALA A 217 -47.63 89.85 -49.49
CA ALA A 217 -48.86 90.19 -48.78
C ALA A 217 -48.62 90.54 -47.30
N LYS A 218 -47.49 90.09 -46.72
CA LYS A 218 -47.16 90.31 -45.31
C LYS A 218 -46.44 91.62 -45.04
N VAL A 219 -45.92 92.28 -46.07
CA VAL A 219 -45.24 93.58 -45.90
C VAL A 219 -46.24 94.56 -45.29
N THR A 220 -45.81 95.29 -44.25
CA THR A 220 -46.62 96.18 -43.38
C THR A 220 -47.52 95.51 -42.34
N GLU A 221 -47.56 94.17 -42.24
CA GLU A 221 -48.24 93.50 -41.12
C GLU A 221 -47.44 93.59 -39.81
N ASP A 222 -48.15 93.54 -38.68
CA ASP A 222 -47.60 93.62 -37.32
C ASP A 222 -47.09 92.25 -36.84
N PHE A 223 -45.77 92.09 -36.75
CA PHE A 223 -45.12 90.89 -36.20
C PHE A 223 -44.77 91.03 -34.70
N SER A 224 -44.97 92.20 -34.10
CA SER A 224 -44.56 92.48 -32.71
C SER A 224 -45.26 91.59 -31.66
N LYS A 225 -46.43 91.04 -32.01
CA LYS A 225 -47.24 90.16 -31.16
C LYS A 225 -46.85 88.68 -31.24
N ASP A 226 -45.96 88.31 -32.16
CA ASP A 226 -45.50 86.93 -32.27
C ASP A 226 -44.56 86.58 -31.11
N SER A 227 -44.69 85.36 -30.58
CA SER A 227 -43.81 84.83 -29.54
C SER A 227 -42.33 84.85 -29.91
N LEU A 228 -42.02 84.78 -31.21
CA LEU A 228 -40.67 84.87 -31.73
C LEU A 228 -40.08 86.27 -31.61
N TYR A 229 -40.90 87.32 -31.74
CA TYR A 229 -40.42 88.69 -31.58
C TYR A 229 -39.94 88.97 -30.15
N ALA A 230 -40.68 88.47 -29.15
CA ALA A 230 -40.29 88.56 -27.74
C ALA A 230 -39.00 87.77 -27.41
N ALA A 231 -38.68 86.74 -28.18
CA ALA A 231 -37.46 85.94 -28.02
C ALA A 231 -36.23 86.54 -28.73
N MET A 232 -36.40 87.68 -29.42
CA MET A 232 -35.34 88.42 -30.10
C MET A 232 -34.95 89.70 -29.33
N ASP A 233 -34.72 89.57 -28.02
CA ASP A 233 -34.42 90.68 -27.11
C ASP A 233 -32.94 91.12 -27.12
N GLU A 234 -32.03 90.25 -27.54
CA GLU A 234 -30.61 90.56 -27.70
C GLU A 234 -30.31 91.23 -29.06
N LYS A 235 -29.06 91.70 -29.25
CA LYS A 235 -28.63 92.31 -30.51
C LYS A 235 -28.62 91.31 -31.67
N GLU A 236 -28.21 90.08 -31.40
CA GLU A 236 -28.17 88.96 -32.34
C GLU A 236 -28.35 87.65 -31.57
N GLY A 237 -28.81 86.61 -32.25
CA GLY A 237 -28.94 85.31 -31.62
C GLY A 237 -29.49 84.24 -32.54
N SER A 238 -29.55 83.02 -32.00
CA SER A 238 -30.26 81.93 -32.65
C SER A 238 -30.88 80.98 -31.65
N PHE A 239 -32.03 80.42 -32.03
CA PHE A 239 -32.78 79.49 -31.20
C PHE A 239 -33.68 78.62 -32.07
N ILE A 240 -34.36 77.67 -31.44
CA ILE A 240 -35.40 76.87 -32.07
C ILE A 240 -36.74 77.38 -31.54
N GLY A 241 -37.63 77.77 -32.44
CA GLY A 241 -38.93 78.32 -32.10
C GLY A 241 -40.00 77.86 -33.07
N ASN A 242 -41.26 78.08 -32.72
CA ASN A 242 -42.38 77.74 -33.59
C ASN A 242 -42.78 78.96 -34.40
N TYR A 243 -42.72 78.86 -35.72
CA TYR A 243 -43.29 79.83 -36.65
C TYR A 243 -44.54 79.18 -37.27
N TYR A 244 -45.74 79.67 -36.93
CA TYR A 244 -47.04 79.12 -37.39
C TYR A 244 -47.17 77.59 -37.25
N ASP A 245 -46.98 77.06 -36.03
CA ASP A 245 -47.05 75.63 -35.65
C ASP A 245 -45.97 74.71 -36.27
N GLU A 246 -44.98 75.28 -36.94
CA GLU A 246 -43.81 74.53 -37.44
C GLU A 246 -42.54 74.90 -36.66
N GLU A 247 -41.82 73.88 -36.20
CA GLU A 247 -40.57 74.04 -35.46
C GLU A 247 -39.45 74.46 -36.44
N LYS A 248 -39.03 75.72 -36.36
CA LYS A 248 -37.98 76.31 -37.19
C LYS A 248 -36.72 76.57 -36.37
N LEU A 249 -35.57 76.51 -37.05
CA LEU A 249 -34.32 77.07 -36.58
C LEU A 249 -34.31 78.55 -36.98
N ILE A 250 -34.04 79.41 -36.01
CA ILE A 250 -34.22 80.86 -36.15
C ILE A 250 -32.89 81.51 -35.87
N GLY A 251 -32.43 82.36 -36.79
CA GLY A 251 -31.32 83.28 -36.59
C GLY A 251 -31.82 84.71 -36.73
N TYR A 252 -31.33 85.63 -35.91
CA TYR A 252 -31.73 87.03 -36.01
C TYR A 252 -30.56 87.97 -35.68
N VAL A 253 -30.58 89.15 -36.30
CA VAL A 253 -29.63 90.24 -36.04
C VAL A 253 -30.37 91.58 -36.11
N THR A 254 -30.09 92.48 -35.18
CA THR A 254 -30.57 93.86 -35.17
C THR A 254 -29.52 94.76 -35.82
N ASN A 255 -29.87 95.40 -36.92
CA ASN A 255 -28.99 96.28 -37.69
C ASN A 255 -28.63 97.54 -36.90
N GLU A 256 -27.34 97.93 -36.87
CA GLU A 256 -26.88 99.05 -36.03
C GLU A 256 -27.24 100.43 -36.61
N THR A 257 -27.27 100.57 -37.93
CA THR A 257 -27.57 101.84 -38.61
C THR A 257 -29.05 102.21 -38.57
N THR A 258 -29.94 101.24 -38.75
CA THR A 258 -31.39 101.48 -38.85
C THR A 258 -32.21 101.02 -37.65
N GLY A 259 -31.65 100.14 -36.81
CA GLY A 259 -32.39 99.46 -35.73
C GLY A 259 -33.36 98.38 -36.23
N TRP A 260 -33.36 98.06 -37.52
CA TRP A 260 -34.22 97.03 -38.10
C TRP A 260 -33.73 95.62 -37.75
N LYS A 261 -34.65 94.66 -37.58
CA LYS A 261 -34.31 93.26 -37.28
C LYS A 261 -34.41 92.40 -38.52
N ILE A 262 -33.32 91.74 -38.87
CA ILE A 262 -33.27 90.72 -39.92
C ILE A 262 -33.44 89.36 -39.24
N VAL A 263 -34.39 88.56 -39.72
CA VAL A 263 -34.72 87.26 -39.16
C VAL A 263 -34.68 86.21 -40.26
N GLY A 264 -33.94 85.13 -40.05
CA GLY A 264 -33.86 83.98 -40.92
C GLY A 264 -34.48 82.75 -40.27
N LEU A 265 -35.25 82.00 -41.06
CA LEU A 265 -35.94 80.78 -40.66
C LEU A 265 -35.50 79.60 -41.51
N VAL A 266 -35.19 78.45 -40.90
CA VAL A 266 -34.89 77.17 -41.58
C VAL A 266 -35.71 76.04 -40.96
N ASP A 267 -36.19 75.09 -41.77
CA ASP A 267 -36.98 73.96 -41.28
C ASP A 267 -36.17 72.94 -40.47
N LYS A 268 -36.64 72.60 -39.26
CA LYS A 268 -36.00 71.53 -38.45
C LYS A 268 -36.07 70.16 -39.13
N SER A 269 -37.06 69.92 -39.99
CA SER A 269 -37.20 68.67 -40.73
C SER A 269 -36.05 68.39 -41.71
N GLU A 270 -35.27 69.40 -42.13
CA GLU A 270 -34.07 69.22 -42.96
C GLU A 270 -33.02 68.32 -42.25
N ILE A 271 -32.93 68.39 -40.92
CA ILE A 271 -31.96 67.63 -40.11
C ILE A 271 -32.36 66.15 -40.00
N VAL A 272 -33.67 65.88 -39.89
CA VAL A 272 -34.19 64.51 -39.74
C VAL A 272 -33.99 63.70 -41.03
N GLY A 273 -34.07 64.37 -42.20
CA GLY A 273 -33.79 63.75 -43.50
C GLY A 273 -32.35 63.24 -43.63
N ARG A 274 -31.36 63.98 -43.11
CA ARG A 274 -29.93 63.59 -43.16
C ARG A 274 -29.58 62.44 -42.21
N ALA A 275 -30.31 62.28 -41.10
CA ALA A 275 -30.07 61.21 -40.13
C ALA A 275 -30.45 59.80 -40.63
N ASN A 276 -31.39 59.69 -41.57
CA ASN A 276 -31.87 58.40 -42.08
C ASN A 276 -30.89 57.67 -43.01
N VAL A 277 -29.90 58.38 -43.57
CA VAL A 277 -28.86 57.79 -44.43
C VAL A 277 -27.90 56.87 -43.64
N ILE A 278 -27.86 56.99 -42.31
CA ILE A 278 -26.94 56.23 -41.43
C ILE A 278 -27.58 54.93 -40.89
N LEU A 279 -28.89 54.74 -41.05
CA LEU A 279 -29.62 53.56 -40.54
C LEU A 279 -29.27 52.27 -41.30
N ILE A 280 -29.12 52.34 -42.63
CA ILE A 280 -28.87 51.16 -43.48
C ILE A 280 -27.46 50.56 -43.26
N PRO A 281 -26.36 51.34 -43.20
CA PRO A 281 -25.03 50.81 -42.89
C PRO A 281 -24.96 50.11 -41.52
N ASN A 282 -25.62 50.65 -40.50
CA ASN A 282 -25.62 50.08 -39.15
C ASN A 282 -26.32 48.71 -39.06
N LEU A 283 -27.41 48.51 -39.81
CA LEU A 283 -28.10 47.21 -39.87
C LEU A 283 -27.27 46.15 -40.60
N LEU A 284 -26.52 46.53 -41.64
CA LEU A 284 -25.60 45.62 -42.34
C LEU A 284 -24.44 45.17 -41.45
N VAL A 285 -23.82 46.09 -40.72
CA VAL A 285 -22.75 45.76 -39.75
C VAL A 285 -23.27 44.82 -38.66
N LEU A 286 -24.48 45.07 -38.15
CA LEU A 286 -25.13 44.18 -37.17
C LEU A 286 -25.33 42.75 -37.74
N GLY A 287 -25.79 42.64 -38.99
CA GLY A 287 -25.95 41.36 -39.67
C GLY A 287 -24.64 40.59 -39.85
N ILE A 288 -23.56 41.28 -40.23
CA ILE A 288 -22.22 40.69 -40.38
C ILE A 288 -21.68 40.20 -39.04
N ILE A 289 -21.82 41.00 -37.97
CA ILE A 289 -21.39 40.62 -36.61
C ILE A 289 -22.11 39.34 -36.14
N ILE A 290 -23.42 39.24 -36.38
CA ILE A 290 -24.19 38.04 -36.04
C ILE A 290 -23.70 36.81 -36.83
N LEU A 291 -23.44 36.97 -38.13
CA LEU A 291 -22.90 35.91 -38.98
C LEU A 291 -21.51 35.42 -38.50
N VAL A 292 -20.61 36.34 -38.18
CA VAL A 292 -19.28 36.03 -37.64
C VAL A 292 -19.38 35.34 -36.28
N ALA A 293 -20.27 35.79 -35.40
CA ALA A 293 -20.49 35.16 -34.11
C ALA A 293 -20.98 33.70 -34.25
N ILE A 294 -21.90 33.43 -35.19
CA ILE A 294 -22.38 32.07 -35.48
C ILE A 294 -21.23 31.20 -36.03
N ALA A 295 -20.42 31.73 -36.95
CA ALA A 295 -19.29 31.01 -37.53
C ALA A 295 -18.23 30.65 -36.47
N LEU A 296 -17.78 31.62 -35.67
CA LEU A 296 -16.80 31.41 -34.59
C LEU A 296 -17.29 30.41 -33.56
N ALA A 297 -18.58 30.49 -33.18
CA ALA A 297 -19.15 29.57 -32.22
C ALA A 297 -19.30 28.13 -32.76
N SER A 298 -19.52 27.97 -34.07
CA SER A 298 -19.52 26.66 -34.73
C SER A 298 -18.13 26.02 -34.71
N LEU A 299 -17.07 26.81 -34.93
CA LEU A 299 -15.68 26.37 -34.83
C LEU A 299 -15.32 25.99 -33.38
N ALA A 300 -15.58 26.88 -32.41
CA ALA A 300 -15.30 26.64 -30.99
C ALA A 300 -16.00 25.37 -30.47
N SER A 301 -17.25 25.12 -30.89
CA SER A 301 -17.95 23.88 -30.55
C SER A 301 -17.24 22.64 -31.10
N ARG A 302 -16.71 22.69 -32.32
CA ARG A 302 -16.00 21.56 -32.91
C ARG A 302 -14.66 21.28 -32.21
N PHE A 303 -13.95 22.32 -31.79
CA PHE A 303 -12.67 22.20 -31.08
C PHE A 303 -12.81 21.72 -29.63
N ILE A 304 -13.85 22.12 -28.90
CA ILE A 304 -14.02 21.72 -27.49
C ILE A 304 -14.79 20.39 -27.36
N THR A 305 -15.86 20.20 -28.12
CA THR A 305 -16.81 19.10 -27.89
C THR A 305 -16.31 17.75 -28.42
N ARG A 306 -15.48 17.73 -29.48
CA ARG A 306 -14.96 16.47 -30.04
C ARG A 306 -14.03 15.74 -29.06
N PRO A 307 -13.00 16.38 -28.48
CA PRO A 307 -12.10 15.72 -27.54
C PRO A 307 -12.80 15.29 -26.25
N ILE A 308 -13.74 16.08 -25.73
CA ILE A 308 -14.56 15.69 -24.57
C ILE A 308 -15.42 14.44 -24.89
N LYS A 309 -15.96 14.31 -26.11
CA LYS A 309 -16.68 13.10 -26.52
C LYS A 309 -15.76 11.88 -26.65
N GLN A 310 -14.54 12.06 -27.14
CA GLN A 310 -13.54 10.99 -27.20
C GLN A 310 -13.16 10.54 -25.78
N LEU A 311 -12.86 11.49 -24.88
CA LEU A 311 -12.57 11.23 -23.48
C LEU A 311 -13.70 10.46 -22.79
N ARG A 312 -14.94 10.93 -22.97
CA ARG A 312 -16.15 10.26 -22.48
C ARG A 312 -16.25 8.83 -23.01
N ASN A 313 -15.99 8.61 -24.30
CA ASN A 313 -16.07 7.27 -24.90
C ASN A 313 -14.99 6.35 -24.34
N THR A 314 -13.76 6.83 -24.15
CA THR A 314 -12.67 6.03 -23.56
C THR A 314 -12.96 5.70 -22.11
N VAL A 315 -13.41 6.68 -21.30
CA VAL A 315 -13.84 6.43 -19.92
C VAL A 315 -15.02 5.46 -19.87
N ARG A 316 -15.94 5.50 -20.85
CA ARG A 316 -17.04 4.52 -20.94
C ARG A 316 -16.52 3.11 -21.20
N LYS A 317 -15.53 2.95 -22.09
CA LYS A 317 -14.88 1.66 -22.33
C LYS A 317 -14.16 1.13 -21.09
N MET A 318 -13.48 2.01 -20.34
CA MET A 318 -12.87 1.66 -19.04
C MET A 318 -13.93 1.20 -18.02
N ALA A 319 -15.08 1.88 -17.97
CA ALA A 319 -16.21 1.46 -17.13
C ALA A 319 -16.84 0.13 -17.57
N GLU A 320 -16.74 -0.22 -18.85
CA GLU A 320 -17.10 -1.53 -19.41
C GLU A 320 -15.98 -2.58 -19.22
N GLY A 321 -14.86 -2.20 -18.60
CA GLY A 321 -13.76 -3.08 -18.21
C GLY A 321 -12.57 -3.12 -19.17
N ASP A 322 -12.51 -2.27 -20.20
CA ASP A 322 -11.40 -2.19 -21.16
C ASP A 322 -10.40 -1.09 -20.77
N PHE A 323 -9.26 -1.51 -20.21
CA PHE A 323 -8.16 -0.63 -19.79
C PHE A 323 -6.99 -0.59 -20.79
N THR A 324 -7.12 -1.25 -21.95
CA THR A 324 -6.13 -1.21 -23.04
C THR A 324 -6.21 0.08 -23.87
N VAL A 325 -7.34 0.79 -23.78
CA VAL A 325 -7.62 1.96 -24.62
C VAL A 325 -6.97 3.24 -24.09
N LYS A 326 -6.29 3.96 -24.97
CA LYS A 326 -5.64 5.25 -24.65
C LYS A 326 -6.36 6.41 -25.32
N VAL A 327 -6.45 7.54 -24.63
CA VAL A 327 -6.89 8.81 -25.19
C VAL A 327 -5.70 9.45 -25.92
N ASP A 328 -5.91 9.88 -27.16
CA ASP A 328 -4.88 10.61 -27.92
C ASP A 328 -4.65 12.01 -27.33
N VAL A 329 -3.42 12.32 -26.94
CA VAL A 329 -3.03 13.54 -26.23
C VAL A 329 -2.24 14.45 -27.16
N GLN A 330 -2.92 15.12 -28.09
CA GLN A 330 -2.30 16.14 -28.93
C GLN A 330 -2.52 17.58 -28.43
N ARG A 331 -3.18 17.76 -27.28
CA ARG A 331 -3.53 19.07 -26.72
C ARG A 331 -2.70 19.41 -25.48
N SER A 332 -2.44 20.70 -25.34
CA SER A 332 -1.68 21.30 -24.22
C SER A 332 -2.54 22.14 -23.28
N ASP A 333 -3.87 22.07 -23.42
CA ASP A 333 -4.84 22.77 -22.57
C ASP A 333 -5.41 21.84 -21.48
N GLU A 334 -6.39 22.32 -20.72
CA GLU A 334 -7.02 21.59 -19.60
C GLU A 334 -7.66 20.28 -20.05
N VAL A 335 -8.11 20.20 -21.31
CA VAL A 335 -8.65 18.96 -21.89
C VAL A 335 -7.52 17.97 -22.18
N GLY A 336 -6.35 18.46 -22.61
CA GLY A 336 -5.13 17.67 -22.73
C GLY A 336 -4.60 17.14 -21.39
N ASP A 337 -4.61 17.95 -20.33
CA ASP A 337 -4.26 17.49 -18.98
C ASP A 337 -5.23 16.43 -18.48
N LEU A 338 -6.54 16.62 -18.67
CA LEU A 338 -7.53 15.61 -18.31
C LEU A 338 -7.33 14.30 -19.08
N ALA A 339 -6.94 14.35 -20.36
CA ALA A 339 -6.61 13.17 -21.15
C ALA A 339 -5.37 12.44 -20.60
N ARG A 340 -4.32 13.18 -20.19
CA ARG A 340 -3.14 12.61 -19.53
C ARG A 340 -3.52 11.93 -18.21
N SER A 341 -4.31 12.59 -17.36
CA SER A 341 -4.76 12.00 -16.09
C SER A 341 -5.59 10.73 -16.28
N VAL A 342 -6.48 10.69 -17.29
CA VAL A 342 -7.25 9.48 -17.64
C VAL A 342 -6.33 8.36 -18.12
N ASN A 343 -5.31 8.65 -18.94
CA ASN A 343 -4.34 7.63 -19.36
C ASN A 343 -3.51 7.11 -18.17
N THR A 344 -3.04 7.98 -17.28
CA THR A 344 -2.33 7.58 -16.05
C THR A 344 -3.19 6.70 -15.15
N MET A 345 -4.48 7.04 -15.01
CA MET A 345 -5.44 6.22 -14.27
C MET A 345 -5.61 4.84 -14.93
N SER A 346 -5.79 4.78 -16.26
CA SER A 346 -5.91 3.51 -16.99
C SER A 346 -4.69 2.62 -16.81
N GLU A 347 -3.49 3.19 -16.94
CA GLU A 347 -2.23 2.47 -16.75
C GLU A 347 -2.07 1.97 -15.31
N SER A 348 -2.43 2.80 -14.32
CA SER A 348 -2.35 2.40 -12.90
C SER A 348 -3.32 1.26 -12.58
N VAL A 349 -4.55 1.31 -13.11
CA VAL A 349 -5.54 0.24 -12.93
C VAL A 349 -5.11 -1.03 -13.67
N HIS A 350 -4.62 -0.90 -14.91
CA HIS A 350 -4.06 -2.02 -15.67
C HIS A 350 -2.94 -2.71 -14.87
N GLN A 351 -1.93 -1.95 -14.41
CA GLN A 351 -0.84 -2.51 -13.60
C GLN A 351 -1.31 -3.14 -12.29
N ALA A 352 -2.31 -2.54 -11.62
CA ALA A 352 -2.89 -3.11 -10.41
C ALA A 352 -3.57 -4.45 -10.70
N LEU A 353 -4.41 -4.53 -11.74
CA LEU A 353 -5.10 -5.76 -12.14
C LEU A 353 -4.10 -6.86 -12.56
N THR A 354 -3.06 -6.53 -13.33
CA THR A 354 -1.99 -7.48 -13.69
C THR A 354 -1.25 -8.00 -12.46
N ARG A 355 -0.97 -7.15 -11.46
CA ARG A 355 -0.36 -7.61 -10.20
C ARG A 355 -1.28 -8.52 -9.40
N VAL A 356 -2.59 -8.22 -9.36
CA VAL A 356 -3.54 -9.10 -8.67
C VAL A 356 -3.66 -10.45 -9.41
N GLU A 357 -3.61 -10.47 -10.75
CA GLU A 357 -3.56 -11.71 -11.54
C GLU A 357 -2.34 -12.57 -11.14
N GLN A 358 -1.14 -11.98 -11.12
CA GLN A 358 0.09 -12.66 -10.72
C GLN A 358 0.05 -13.17 -9.28
N ILE A 359 -0.46 -12.36 -8.35
CA ILE A 359 -0.60 -12.75 -6.93
C ILE A 359 -1.61 -13.89 -6.79
N SER A 360 -2.72 -13.86 -7.55
CA SER A 360 -3.72 -14.93 -7.55
C SER A 360 -3.07 -16.24 -8.00
N ASP A 361 -2.38 -16.24 -9.14
CA ASP A 361 -1.68 -17.42 -9.65
C ASP A 361 -0.67 -17.99 -8.64
N GLN A 362 0.09 -17.11 -7.97
CA GLN A 362 1.03 -17.51 -6.93
C GLN A 362 0.34 -18.07 -5.68
N VAL A 363 -0.82 -17.52 -5.27
CA VAL A 363 -1.64 -18.06 -4.18
C VAL A 363 -2.19 -19.44 -4.54
N ALA A 364 -2.66 -19.64 -5.78
CA ALA A 364 -3.15 -20.94 -6.24
C ALA A 364 -2.03 -21.99 -6.20
N HIS A 365 -0.85 -21.68 -6.75
CA HIS A 365 0.31 -22.56 -6.68
C HIS A 365 0.77 -22.85 -5.25
N SER A 366 0.81 -21.84 -4.39
CA SER A 366 1.21 -22.01 -2.98
C SER A 366 0.21 -22.86 -2.20
N SER A 367 -1.09 -22.68 -2.49
CA SER A 367 -2.16 -23.47 -1.88
C SER A 367 -2.09 -24.93 -2.33
N LYS A 368 -1.82 -25.17 -3.62
CA LYS A 368 -1.62 -26.54 -4.11
C LYS A 368 -0.41 -27.22 -3.46
N ALA A 369 0.71 -26.51 -3.31
CA ALA A 369 1.87 -27.02 -2.61
C ALA A 369 1.56 -27.31 -1.12
N LEU A 370 0.79 -26.43 -0.45
CA LEU A 370 0.37 -26.62 0.93
C LEU A 370 -0.53 -27.86 1.09
N SER A 371 -1.45 -28.09 0.16
CA SER A 371 -2.30 -29.28 0.08
C SER A 371 -1.46 -30.56 -0.03
N THR A 372 -0.49 -30.60 -0.95
CA THR A 372 0.44 -31.74 -1.05
C THR A 372 1.24 -31.95 0.23
N SER A 373 1.79 -30.89 0.84
CA SER A 373 2.54 -31.02 2.10
C SER A 373 1.66 -31.50 3.26
N ALA A 374 0.38 -31.12 3.30
CA ALA A 374 -0.57 -31.61 4.30
C ALA A 374 -0.85 -33.11 4.11
N GLU A 375 -1.04 -33.57 2.86
CA GLU A 375 -1.20 -34.99 2.53
C GLU A 375 0.04 -35.81 2.90
N GLU A 376 1.24 -35.34 2.56
CA GLU A 376 2.51 -36.00 2.93
C GLU A 376 2.67 -36.08 4.45
N THR A 377 2.37 -35.00 5.17
CA THR A 377 2.45 -34.97 6.64
C THR A 377 1.42 -35.90 7.28
N SER A 378 0.22 -36.00 6.71
CA SER A 378 -0.80 -36.95 7.16
C SER A 378 -0.35 -38.41 6.94
N ALA A 379 0.27 -38.71 5.80
CA ALA A 379 0.80 -40.04 5.52
C ALA A 379 1.93 -40.41 6.48
N ALA A 380 2.87 -39.50 6.72
CA ALA A 380 3.94 -39.67 7.71
C ALA A 380 3.38 -39.85 9.13
N SER A 381 2.35 -39.09 9.50
CA SER A 381 1.67 -39.21 10.80
C SER A 381 1.08 -40.61 10.99
N ASN A 382 0.46 -41.19 9.96
CA ASN A 382 -0.05 -42.57 10.01
C ASN A 382 1.08 -43.61 10.19
N GLU A 383 2.23 -43.43 9.55
CA GLU A 383 3.38 -44.33 9.73
C GLU A 383 3.93 -44.26 11.17
N VAL A 384 3.99 -43.05 11.74
CA VAL A 384 4.36 -42.89 13.15
C VAL A 384 3.31 -43.55 14.07
N ALA A 385 2.01 -43.46 13.76
CA ALA A 385 0.96 -44.12 14.54
C ALA A 385 1.15 -45.64 14.60
N VAL A 386 1.40 -46.28 13.44
CA VAL A 386 1.69 -47.72 13.37
C VAL A 386 2.93 -48.07 14.19
N THR A 387 3.97 -47.26 14.09
CA THR A 387 5.21 -47.47 14.86
C THR A 387 4.96 -47.35 16.37
N MET A 388 4.12 -46.42 16.81
CA MET A 388 3.77 -46.27 18.23
C MET A 388 2.95 -47.46 18.75
N GLU A 389 2.07 -48.02 17.92
CA GLU A 389 1.32 -49.24 18.24
C GLU A 389 2.26 -50.46 18.39
N GLU A 390 3.25 -50.60 17.51
CA GLU A 390 4.29 -51.62 17.63
C GLU A 390 5.14 -51.45 18.89
N ILE A 391 5.51 -50.21 19.26
CA ILE A 391 6.27 -49.93 20.48
C ILE A 391 5.44 -50.26 21.72
N ALA A 392 4.16 -49.88 21.75
CA ALA A 392 3.25 -50.18 22.87
C ALA A 392 3.06 -51.70 23.05
N SER A 393 2.89 -52.43 21.94
CA SER A 393 2.86 -53.90 21.95
C SER A 393 4.18 -54.50 22.43
N GLY A 394 5.31 -53.94 21.97
CA GLY A 394 6.65 -54.33 22.42
C GLY A 394 6.85 -54.16 23.93
N ALA A 395 6.43 -53.02 24.49
CA ALA A 395 6.50 -52.76 25.93
C ALA A 395 5.61 -53.72 26.75
N THR A 396 4.43 -54.05 26.22
CA THR A 396 3.53 -55.04 26.84
C THR A 396 4.16 -56.44 26.84
N ASN A 397 4.69 -56.89 25.69
CA ASN A 397 5.41 -58.16 25.58
C ASN A 397 6.65 -58.21 26.49
N GLN A 398 7.36 -57.09 26.62
CA GLN A 398 8.50 -56.99 27.53
C GLN A 398 8.09 -57.26 28.98
N THR A 399 6.95 -56.71 29.42
CA THR A 399 6.40 -56.95 30.75
C THR A 399 6.06 -58.43 30.97
N GLU A 400 5.46 -59.11 29.98
CA GLU A 400 5.15 -60.54 30.05
C GLU A 400 6.43 -61.39 30.16
N ILE A 401 7.44 -61.09 29.35
CA ILE A 401 8.74 -61.79 29.39
C ILE A 401 9.40 -61.61 30.76
N ILE A 402 9.32 -60.42 31.36
CA ILE A 402 9.88 -60.16 32.70
C ILE A 402 9.17 -61.01 33.76
N GLN A 403 7.84 -61.13 33.71
CA GLN A 403 7.10 -62.00 34.65
C GLN A 403 7.52 -63.47 34.52
N VAL A 404 7.76 -63.95 33.30
CA VAL A 404 8.29 -65.30 33.07
C VAL A 404 9.70 -65.44 33.69
N ASN A 405 10.54 -64.42 33.56
CA ASN A 405 11.88 -64.38 34.15
C ASN A 405 11.85 -64.38 35.69
N GLU A 406 10.95 -63.64 36.32
CA GLU A 406 10.75 -63.70 37.78
C GLU A 406 10.43 -65.13 38.24
N GLY A 407 9.53 -65.81 37.52
CA GLY A 407 9.22 -67.21 37.79
C GLY A 407 10.42 -68.14 37.61
N ALA A 408 11.32 -67.86 36.66
CA ALA A 408 12.57 -68.58 36.47
C ALA A 408 13.56 -68.32 37.62
N ILE A 409 13.72 -67.06 38.04
CA ILE A 409 14.56 -66.68 39.18
C ILE A 409 14.10 -67.41 40.44
N GLN A 410 12.80 -67.44 40.73
CA GLN A 410 12.26 -68.17 41.89
C GLN A 410 12.55 -69.69 41.83
N ARG A 411 12.56 -70.30 40.64
CA ARG A 411 12.97 -71.71 40.48
C ARG A 411 14.45 -71.89 40.80
N VAL A 412 15.32 -71.01 40.29
CA VAL A 412 16.76 -71.06 40.56
C VAL A 412 17.03 -70.87 42.06
N THR A 413 16.37 -69.91 42.71
CA THR A 413 16.49 -69.70 44.16
C THR A 413 16.14 -70.97 44.96
N ARG A 414 15.04 -71.65 44.62
CA ARG A 414 14.68 -72.94 45.24
C ARG A 414 15.73 -74.03 45.04
N HIS A 415 16.32 -74.10 43.84
CA HIS A 415 17.41 -75.03 43.57
C HIS A 415 18.66 -74.69 44.39
N ILE A 416 19.04 -73.42 44.49
CA ILE A 416 20.16 -72.98 45.32
C ILE A 416 19.93 -73.38 46.79
N THR A 417 18.74 -73.12 47.35
CA THR A 417 18.40 -73.54 48.72
C THR A 417 18.54 -75.06 48.90
N SER A 418 18.11 -75.85 47.92
CA SER A 418 18.23 -77.32 47.96
C SER A 418 19.70 -77.76 47.93
N ILE A 419 20.53 -77.13 47.09
CA ILE A 419 21.96 -77.43 47.00
C ILE A 419 22.67 -77.03 48.30
N ASP A 420 22.32 -75.90 48.91
CA ASP A 420 22.87 -75.49 50.21
C ASP A 420 22.56 -76.52 51.31
N GLN A 421 21.32 -77.02 51.36
CA GLN A 421 20.95 -78.11 52.28
C GLN A 421 21.77 -79.38 52.05
N TYR A 422 21.99 -79.78 50.78
CA TYR A 422 22.86 -80.91 50.46
C TYR A 422 24.31 -80.65 50.86
N ALA A 423 24.82 -79.44 50.66
CA ALA A 423 26.18 -79.07 51.04
C ALA A 423 26.39 -79.16 52.55
N GLN A 424 25.43 -78.65 53.33
CA GLN A 424 25.45 -78.77 54.79
C GLN A 424 25.41 -80.23 55.24
N LYS A 425 24.58 -81.07 54.60
CA LYS A 425 24.55 -82.50 54.91
C LYS A 425 25.89 -83.18 54.62
N VAL A 426 26.51 -82.91 53.47
CA VAL A 426 27.82 -83.46 53.13
C VAL A 426 28.91 -82.96 54.09
N ALA A 427 28.82 -81.72 54.57
CA ALA A 427 29.75 -81.21 55.57
C ALA A 427 29.65 -81.99 56.91
N VAL A 428 28.42 -82.30 57.34
CA VAL A 428 28.17 -83.15 58.53
C VAL A 428 28.65 -84.58 58.31
N ASP A 429 28.34 -85.18 57.16
CA ASP A 429 28.76 -86.54 56.81
C ASP A 429 30.29 -86.65 56.71
N SER A 430 30.97 -85.65 56.13
CA SER A 430 32.43 -85.60 56.04
C SER A 430 33.08 -85.57 57.42
N LYS A 431 32.51 -84.81 58.37
CA LYS A 431 33.02 -84.78 59.74
C LYS A 431 32.91 -86.16 60.40
N MET A 432 31.77 -86.84 60.26
CA MET A 432 31.61 -88.20 60.78
C MET A 432 32.58 -89.19 60.12
N MET A 433 32.81 -89.07 58.80
CA MET A 433 33.76 -89.93 58.10
C MET A 433 35.21 -89.70 58.55
N ILE A 434 35.61 -88.45 58.86
CA ILE A 434 36.94 -88.16 59.44
C ILE A 434 37.07 -88.87 60.79
N GLU A 435 36.08 -88.74 61.68
CA GLU A 435 36.08 -89.39 63.01
C GLU A 435 36.20 -90.92 62.89
N VAL A 436 35.44 -91.54 61.97
CA VAL A 436 35.52 -92.99 61.70
C VAL A 436 36.88 -93.38 61.11
N SER A 437 37.44 -92.59 60.21
CA SER A 437 38.75 -92.85 59.60
C SER A 437 39.88 -92.74 60.62
N GLU A 438 39.81 -91.76 61.53
CA GLU A 438 40.76 -91.61 62.64
C GLU A 438 40.65 -92.78 63.61
N SER A 439 39.43 -93.21 63.97
CA SER A 439 39.21 -94.40 64.79
C SER A 439 39.77 -95.66 64.12
N GLY A 440 39.53 -95.83 62.81
CA GLY A 440 40.07 -96.97 62.05
C GLY A 440 41.60 -96.97 62.03
N ARG A 441 42.22 -95.81 61.82
CA ARG A 441 43.68 -95.65 61.89
C ARG A 441 44.22 -96.00 63.28
N GLN A 442 43.52 -95.62 64.35
CA GLN A 442 43.91 -95.97 65.72
C GLN A 442 43.88 -97.49 65.95
N THR A 443 42.83 -98.19 65.48
CA THR A 443 42.77 -99.66 65.56
C THR A 443 43.89 -100.33 64.75
N VAL A 444 44.27 -99.78 63.60
CA VAL A 444 45.41 -100.29 62.81
C VAL A 444 46.74 -100.09 63.55
N LEU A 445 46.93 -98.97 64.25
CA LEU A 445 48.12 -98.74 65.09
C LEU A 445 48.21 -99.76 66.24
N GLU A 446 47.07 -100.07 66.88
CA GLU A 446 47.01 -101.11 67.91
C GLU A 446 47.34 -102.50 67.33
N MET A 447 46.84 -102.81 66.13
CA MET A 447 47.15 -104.07 65.44
C MET A 447 48.64 -104.18 65.09
N LYS A 448 49.26 -103.09 64.66
CA LYS A 448 50.71 -103.02 64.41
C LYS A 448 51.51 -103.36 65.67
N GLN A 449 51.15 -102.79 66.82
CA GLN A 449 51.76 -103.09 68.11
C GLN A 449 51.56 -104.57 68.50
N GLN A 450 50.36 -105.13 68.27
CA GLN A 450 50.08 -106.54 68.58
C GLN A 450 50.91 -107.50 67.71
N PHE A 451 51.17 -107.17 66.45
CA PHE A 451 52.05 -107.98 65.60
C PHE A 451 53.52 -107.90 66.00
N GLU A 452 54.01 -106.74 66.46
CA GLU A 452 55.35 -106.62 67.03
C GLU A 452 55.51 -107.51 68.27
N GLU A 453 54.52 -107.52 69.16
CA GLU A 453 54.49 -108.42 70.32
C GLU A 453 54.43 -109.90 69.91
N THR A 454 53.61 -110.23 68.91
CA THR A 454 53.48 -111.60 68.38
C THR A 454 54.79 -112.09 67.77
N THR A 455 55.51 -111.23 67.04
CA THR A 455 56.84 -111.51 66.49
C THR A 455 57.82 -111.83 67.62
N LYS A 456 57.84 -111.01 68.67
CA LYS A 456 58.69 -111.24 69.86
C LYS A 456 58.38 -112.56 70.56
N ASN A 457 57.09 -112.92 70.67
CA ASN A 457 56.67 -114.18 71.27
C ASN A 457 57.10 -115.38 70.42
N ALA A 458 56.96 -115.30 69.08
CA ALA A 458 57.42 -116.34 68.16
C ALA A 458 58.94 -116.54 68.20
N ASP A 459 59.72 -115.45 68.28
CA ASP A 459 61.17 -115.50 68.45
C ASP A 459 61.57 -116.16 69.78
N THR A 460 60.85 -115.85 70.86
CA THR A 460 61.06 -116.48 72.18
C THR A 460 60.75 -117.98 72.14
N MET A 461 59.68 -118.39 71.46
CA MET A 461 59.35 -119.81 71.24
C MET A 461 60.43 -120.50 70.43
N SER A 462 60.93 -119.87 69.36
CA SER A 462 62.03 -120.39 68.55
C SER A 462 63.27 -120.70 69.40
N GLN A 463 63.66 -119.77 70.26
CA GLN A 463 64.78 -119.93 71.19
C GLN A 463 64.55 -121.10 72.18
N ALA A 464 63.35 -121.22 72.74
CA ALA A 464 63.01 -122.30 73.67
C ALA A 464 63.07 -123.68 72.99
N VAL A 465 62.55 -123.81 71.77
CA VAL A 465 62.59 -125.06 71.00
C VAL A 465 64.02 -125.41 70.59
N HIS A 466 64.83 -124.43 70.17
CA HIS A 466 66.26 -124.65 69.92
C HIS A 466 67.00 -125.13 71.17
N SER A 467 66.67 -124.60 72.35
CA SER A 467 67.24 -125.08 73.61
C SER A 467 66.81 -126.53 73.91
N LEU A 468 65.55 -126.88 73.66
CA LEU A 468 65.06 -128.25 73.83
C LEU A 468 65.73 -129.22 72.85
N ASP A 469 65.91 -128.82 71.59
CA ASP A 469 66.61 -129.60 70.58
C ASP A 469 68.07 -129.90 70.99
N ALA A 470 68.78 -128.88 71.48
CA ALA A 470 70.14 -129.05 72.00
C ALA A 470 70.19 -130.01 73.20
N ARG A 471 69.26 -129.87 74.16
CA ARG A 471 69.16 -130.80 75.32
C ARG A 471 68.82 -132.23 74.88
N SER A 472 67.99 -132.40 73.85
CA SER A 472 67.65 -133.71 73.29
C SER A 472 68.89 -134.42 72.72
N HIS A 473 69.74 -133.68 72.01
CA HIS A 473 71.03 -134.18 71.51
C HIS A 473 71.98 -134.58 72.65
N GLU A 474 72.02 -133.80 73.74
CA GLU A 474 72.81 -134.16 74.93
C GLU A 474 72.30 -135.46 75.57
N ILE A 475 70.97 -135.61 75.75
CA ILE A 475 70.39 -136.84 76.31
C ILE A 475 70.69 -138.04 75.40
N SER A 476 70.55 -137.90 74.08
CA SER A 476 70.91 -138.96 73.12
C SER A 476 72.35 -139.47 73.30
N LYS A 477 73.30 -138.55 73.52
CA LYS A 477 74.70 -138.89 73.81
C LYS A 477 74.86 -139.66 75.13
N ILE A 478 74.12 -139.27 76.18
CA ILE A 478 74.12 -139.97 77.47
C ILE A 478 73.57 -141.39 77.29
N ILE A 479 72.42 -141.55 76.61
CA ILE A 479 71.79 -142.86 76.38
C ILE A 479 72.72 -143.78 75.57
N ASN A 480 73.37 -143.29 74.52
CA ASN A 480 74.38 -144.07 73.78
C ASN A 480 75.53 -144.54 74.69
N THR A 481 75.94 -143.72 75.65
CA THR A 481 76.96 -144.11 76.65
C THR A 481 76.45 -145.21 77.58
N ILE A 482 75.20 -145.11 78.05
CA ILE A 482 74.57 -146.14 78.90
C ILE A 482 74.38 -147.45 78.12
N THR A 483 73.94 -147.41 76.86
CA THR A 483 73.84 -148.59 75.98
C THR A 483 75.20 -149.29 75.85
N ASN A 484 76.27 -148.52 75.65
CA ASN A 484 77.63 -149.08 75.60
C ASN A 484 78.04 -149.72 76.94
N ILE A 485 77.73 -149.10 78.08
CA ILE A 485 77.98 -149.67 79.41
C ILE A 485 77.16 -150.95 79.62
N ALA A 486 75.89 -150.96 79.25
CA ALA A 486 75.01 -152.14 79.34
C ALA A 486 75.54 -153.30 78.49
N SER A 487 75.96 -153.03 77.25
CA SER A 487 76.57 -154.03 76.37
C SER A 487 77.89 -154.59 76.93
N GLN A 488 78.76 -153.73 77.48
CA GLN A 488 79.97 -154.16 78.18
C GLN A 488 79.66 -154.99 79.43
N THR A 489 78.66 -154.59 80.21
CA THR A 489 78.23 -155.29 81.43
C THR A 489 77.63 -156.65 81.10
N ASN A 490 76.87 -156.76 80.01
CA ASN A 490 76.34 -158.02 79.49
C ASN A 490 77.46 -158.98 79.09
N LEU A 491 78.50 -158.48 78.39
CA LEU A 491 79.69 -159.28 78.04
C LEU A 491 80.49 -159.71 79.27
N LEU A 492 80.70 -158.82 80.25
CA LEU A 492 81.37 -159.13 81.52
C LEU A 492 80.60 -160.18 82.32
N ALA A 493 79.28 -160.04 82.41
CA ALA A 493 78.39 -160.97 83.10
C ALA A 493 78.33 -162.33 82.39
N LEU A 494 78.32 -162.36 81.05
CA LEU A 494 78.41 -163.59 80.28
C LEU A 494 79.74 -164.32 80.54
N ASN A 495 80.87 -163.61 80.53
CA ASN A 495 82.18 -164.18 80.86
C ASN A 495 82.22 -164.72 82.30
N ALA A 496 81.63 -163.99 83.25
CA ALA A 496 81.53 -164.44 84.65
C ALA A 496 80.60 -165.67 84.82
N ALA A 497 79.49 -165.75 84.08
CA ALA A 497 78.58 -166.90 84.08
C ALA A 497 79.26 -168.14 83.49
N ILE A 498 80.05 -167.98 82.43
CA ILE A 498 80.85 -169.06 81.82
C ILE A 498 81.89 -169.58 82.83
N GLU A 499 82.63 -168.70 83.50
CA GLU A 499 83.66 -169.12 84.46
C GLU A 499 83.05 -169.73 85.74
N ALA A 500 81.88 -169.25 86.17
CA ALA A 500 81.12 -169.83 87.27
C ALA A 500 80.55 -171.23 86.94
N ALA A 501 80.13 -171.46 85.69
CA ALA A 501 79.75 -172.80 85.21
C ALA A 501 80.95 -173.76 85.16
N ARG A 502 82.16 -173.23 84.93
CA ARG A 502 83.42 -173.98 84.89
C ARG A 502 83.90 -174.45 86.27
N ALA A 503 83.57 -173.70 87.33
CA ALA A 503 83.92 -174.01 88.72
C ALA A 503 83.00 -175.08 89.39
N GLY A 504 82.02 -175.64 88.66
CA GLY A 504 81.17 -176.73 89.12
C GLY A 504 80.31 -176.37 90.35
N GLU A 505 80.14 -177.31 91.29
CA GLU A 505 79.29 -177.14 92.49
C GLU A 505 79.67 -175.92 93.36
N HIS A 506 80.94 -175.50 93.38
CA HIS A 506 81.41 -174.33 94.13
C HIS A 506 81.05 -172.98 93.47
N GLY A 507 80.84 -172.95 92.16
CA GLY A 507 80.53 -171.74 91.38
C GLY A 507 79.03 -171.43 91.26
N ARG A 508 78.18 -172.33 91.76
CA ARG A 508 76.73 -172.29 91.53
C ARG A 508 76.04 -171.01 92.02
N GLY A 509 76.46 -170.46 93.17
CA GLY A 509 75.95 -169.18 93.68
C GLY A 509 76.39 -167.97 92.84
N PHE A 510 77.63 -167.99 92.35
CA PHE A 510 78.17 -166.93 91.46
C PHE A 510 77.54 -166.96 90.07
N ALA A 511 77.26 -168.16 89.52
CA ALA A 511 76.60 -168.32 88.23
C ALA A 511 75.19 -167.70 88.22
N VAL A 512 74.44 -167.84 89.33
CA VAL A 512 73.12 -167.21 89.49
C VAL A 512 73.23 -165.69 89.49
N VAL A 513 74.20 -165.12 90.23
CA VAL A 513 74.41 -163.67 90.25
C VAL A 513 74.86 -163.14 88.88
N ALA A 514 75.76 -163.85 88.20
CA ALA A 514 76.23 -163.44 86.87
C ALA A 514 75.13 -163.50 85.82
N ASP A 515 74.26 -164.52 85.81
CA ASP A 515 73.10 -164.57 84.90
C ASP A 515 72.05 -163.51 85.26
N GLU A 516 71.90 -163.15 86.54
CA GLU A 516 71.03 -162.04 86.97
C GLU A 516 71.56 -160.68 86.51
N VAL A 517 72.88 -160.44 86.63
CA VAL A 517 73.54 -159.23 86.09
C VAL A 517 73.45 -159.19 84.57
N ARG A 518 73.58 -160.33 83.89
CA ARG A 518 73.41 -160.45 82.43
C ARG A 518 71.99 -160.04 82.02
N LYS A 519 70.97 -160.57 82.70
CA LYS A 519 69.57 -160.20 82.47
C LYS A 519 69.31 -158.71 82.75
N LEU A 520 69.86 -158.15 83.81
CA LEU A 520 69.78 -156.71 84.12
C LEU A 520 70.44 -155.85 83.02
N ALA A 521 71.59 -156.28 82.51
CA ALA A 521 72.27 -155.59 81.42
C ALA A 521 71.50 -155.68 80.09
N GLU A 522 70.91 -156.84 79.78
CA GLU A 522 70.04 -157.04 78.60
C GLU A 522 68.73 -156.23 78.72
N GLN A 523 68.14 -156.15 79.91
CA GLN A 523 67.01 -155.26 80.21
C GLN A 523 67.38 -153.78 80.12
N THR A 524 68.60 -153.40 80.54
CA THR A 524 69.10 -152.03 80.43
C THR A 524 69.29 -151.64 78.97
N ASP A 525 69.87 -152.52 78.15
CA ASP A 525 70.04 -152.32 76.70
C ASP A 525 68.70 -152.19 75.97
N GLN A 526 67.71 -153.01 76.34
CA GLN A 526 66.36 -152.88 75.80
C GLN A 526 65.69 -151.57 76.22
N SER A 527 65.82 -151.18 77.50
CA SER A 527 65.28 -149.91 78.01
C SER A 527 65.95 -148.70 77.37
N THR A 528 67.27 -148.73 77.15
CA THR A 528 67.96 -147.63 76.47
C THR A 528 67.57 -147.53 74.99
N LYS A 529 67.31 -148.64 74.30
CA LYS A 529 66.75 -148.62 72.93
C LYS A 529 65.38 -147.93 72.89
N GLU A 530 64.52 -148.20 73.86
CA GLU A 530 63.22 -147.52 73.98
C GLU A 530 63.40 -146.02 74.20
N VAL A 531 64.30 -145.62 75.12
CA VAL A 531 64.61 -144.19 75.34
C VAL A 531 65.24 -143.55 74.10
N THR A 532 66.14 -144.23 73.39
CA THR A 532 66.69 -143.73 72.12
C THR A 532 65.58 -143.44 71.11
N ASN A 533 64.59 -144.33 70.98
CA ASN A 533 63.46 -144.10 70.08
C ASN A 533 62.61 -142.88 70.50
N ILE A 534 62.38 -142.70 71.80
CA ILE A 534 61.69 -141.51 72.35
C ILE A 534 62.47 -140.24 72.03
N ILE A 535 63.80 -140.24 72.23
CA ILE A 535 64.65 -139.07 71.95
C ILE A 535 64.71 -138.77 70.45
N SER A 536 64.81 -139.78 69.59
CA SER A 536 64.75 -139.58 68.14
C SER A 536 63.42 -139.02 67.68
N THR A 537 62.31 -139.46 68.29
CA THR A 537 60.98 -138.88 68.04
C THR A 537 60.92 -137.43 68.52
N MET A 538 61.45 -137.14 69.72
CA MET A 538 61.50 -135.78 70.27
C MET A 538 62.34 -134.83 69.40
N GLN A 539 63.48 -135.30 68.85
CA GLN A 539 64.30 -134.54 67.90
C GLN A 539 63.58 -134.28 66.57
N ALA A 540 62.81 -135.25 66.07
CA ALA A 540 61.98 -135.06 64.89
C ALA A 540 60.87 -134.02 65.15
N ASP A 541 60.22 -134.11 66.31
CA ASP A 541 59.17 -133.17 66.74
C ASP A 541 59.73 -131.75 66.96
N THR A 542 60.92 -131.58 67.56
CA THR A 542 61.58 -130.27 67.71
C THR A 542 61.94 -129.67 66.36
N SER A 543 62.53 -130.46 65.46
CA SER A 543 62.87 -130.01 64.10
C SER A 543 61.63 -129.57 63.31
N HIS A 544 60.54 -130.35 63.38
CA HIS A 544 59.27 -129.99 62.78
C HIS A 544 58.69 -128.71 63.40
N THR A 545 58.78 -128.55 64.72
CA THR A 545 58.30 -127.35 65.43
C THR A 545 59.09 -126.10 65.02
N VAL A 546 60.42 -126.17 64.86
CA VAL A 546 61.23 -125.05 64.35
C VAL A 546 60.80 -124.65 62.94
N HIS A 547 60.52 -125.63 62.06
CA HIS A 547 60.01 -125.35 60.72
C HIS A 547 58.66 -124.60 60.76
N LEU A 548 57.72 -125.05 61.60
CA LEU A 548 56.43 -124.39 61.79
C LEU A 548 56.56 -122.96 62.34
N ILE A 549 57.48 -122.72 63.27
CA ILE A 549 57.77 -121.36 63.79
C ILE A 549 58.34 -120.48 62.67
N GLY A 550 59.23 -121.01 61.82
CA GLY A 550 59.75 -120.30 60.65
C GLY A 550 58.65 -119.87 59.67
N LEU A 551 57.73 -120.79 59.34
CA LEU A 551 56.57 -120.47 58.51
C LEU A 551 55.67 -119.40 59.17
N THR A 552 55.47 -119.50 60.48
CA THR A 552 54.68 -118.54 61.26
C THR A 552 55.31 -117.14 61.23
N ASN A 553 56.63 -117.03 61.39
CA ASN A 553 57.34 -115.75 61.29
C ASN A 553 57.22 -115.11 59.89
N THR A 554 57.33 -115.91 58.82
CA THR A 554 57.07 -115.42 57.46
C THR A 554 55.65 -114.88 57.31
N GLN A 555 54.66 -115.60 57.85
CA GLN A 555 53.26 -115.17 57.81
C GLN A 555 53.02 -113.86 58.60
N ILE A 556 53.63 -113.70 59.77
CA ILE A 556 53.54 -112.47 60.57
C ILE A 556 54.14 -111.28 59.80
N GLN A 557 55.27 -111.46 59.11
CA GLN A 557 55.86 -110.39 58.28
C GLN A 557 54.94 -109.98 57.12
N HIS A 558 54.29 -110.95 56.46
CA HIS A 558 53.30 -110.65 55.43
C HIS A 558 52.09 -109.89 55.99
N GLN A 559 51.59 -110.28 57.16
CA GLN A 559 50.51 -109.57 57.85
C GLN A 559 50.92 -108.15 58.26
N GLY A 560 52.14 -107.97 58.76
CA GLY A 560 52.68 -106.65 59.10
C GLY A 560 52.72 -105.67 57.92
N LYS A 561 53.06 -106.15 56.72
CA LYS A 561 52.98 -105.33 55.49
C LYS A 561 51.54 -104.91 55.17
N ALA A 562 50.59 -105.85 55.24
CA ALA A 562 49.18 -105.56 55.00
C ALA A 562 48.61 -104.53 55.99
N VAL A 563 49.08 -104.52 57.24
CA VAL A 563 48.71 -103.50 58.23
C VAL A 563 49.21 -102.11 57.84
N VAL A 564 50.47 -101.99 57.38
CA VAL A 564 51.02 -100.71 56.90
C VAL A 564 50.25 -100.21 55.67
N GLU A 565 49.95 -101.08 54.71
CA GLU A 565 49.12 -100.71 53.55
C GLU A 565 47.71 -100.25 53.98
N THR A 566 47.14 -100.86 55.01
CA THR A 566 45.85 -100.45 55.59
C THR A 566 45.94 -99.09 56.29
N GLU A 567 47.05 -98.81 57.00
CA GLU A 567 47.32 -97.51 57.63
C GLU A 567 47.36 -96.38 56.58
N GLU A 568 48.09 -96.60 55.48
CA GLU A 568 48.17 -95.66 54.35
C GLU A 568 46.82 -95.45 53.66
N ALA A 569 46.00 -96.49 53.55
CA ALA A 569 44.64 -96.39 53.02
C ALA A 569 43.75 -95.49 53.89
N PHE A 570 43.77 -95.66 55.22
CA PHE A 570 43.02 -94.77 56.13
C PHE A 570 43.52 -93.32 56.10
N TYR A 571 44.82 -93.10 55.99
CA TYR A 571 45.38 -91.75 55.84
C TYR A 571 44.91 -91.07 54.54
N SER A 572 44.90 -91.84 53.45
CA SER A 572 44.42 -91.36 52.15
C SER A 572 42.92 -91.06 52.16
N ILE A 573 42.10 -91.92 52.78
CA ILE A 573 40.66 -91.71 52.99
C ILE A 573 40.41 -90.41 53.77
N ALA A 574 41.09 -90.20 54.90
CA ALA A 574 40.94 -88.99 55.70
C ALA A 574 41.27 -87.71 54.89
N THR A 575 42.36 -87.76 54.11
CA THR A 575 42.78 -86.64 53.25
C THR A 575 41.73 -86.33 52.17
N MET A 576 41.21 -87.36 51.50
CA MET A 576 40.16 -87.20 50.47
C MET A 576 38.86 -86.63 51.05
N ILE A 577 38.48 -87.03 52.27
CA ILE A 577 37.30 -86.49 52.96
C ILE A 577 37.51 -85.02 53.30
N GLN A 578 38.69 -84.63 53.78
CA GLN A 578 38.99 -83.24 54.10
C GLN A 578 38.98 -82.34 52.86
N GLU A 579 39.51 -82.82 51.73
CA GLU A 579 39.41 -82.11 50.45
C GLU A 579 37.95 -81.96 50.00
N THR A 580 37.15 -83.02 50.16
CA THR A 580 35.71 -82.99 49.88
C THR A 580 35.00 -81.94 50.72
N PHE A 581 35.24 -81.90 52.02
CA PHE A 581 34.68 -80.89 52.92
C PHE A 581 35.02 -79.46 52.48
N SER A 582 36.28 -79.20 52.10
CA SER A 582 36.72 -77.90 51.60
C SER A 582 35.98 -77.50 50.32
N LYS A 583 35.83 -78.41 49.34
CA LYS A 583 35.08 -78.16 48.10
C LYS A 583 33.63 -77.77 48.36
N PHE A 584 32.95 -78.45 49.30
CA PHE A 584 31.58 -78.12 49.67
C PHE A 584 31.47 -76.78 50.41
N THR A 585 32.47 -76.42 51.22
CA THR A 585 32.53 -75.09 51.86
C THR A 585 32.64 -73.98 50.81
N HIS A 586 33.50 -74.15 49.81
CA HIS A 586 33.61 -73.21 48.69
C HIS A 586 32.30 -73.12 47.89
N MET A 587 31.65 -74.27 47.64
CA MET A 587 30.35 -74.30 46.96
C MET A 587 29.28 -73.49 47.70
N THR A 588 29.17 -73.61 49.03
CA THR A 588 28.24 -72.80 49.84
C THR A 588 28.53 -71.30 49.71
N SER A 589 29.80 -70.89 49.62
CA SER A 589 30.15 -69.48 49.36
C SER A 589 29.62 -69.02 48.01
N SER A 590 29.88 -69.78 46.94
CA SER A 590 29.40 -69.44 45.59
C SER A 590 27.87 -69.42 45.48
N LEU A 591 27.17 -70.26 46.25
CA LEU A 591 25.71 -70.25 46.32
C LEU A 591 25.19 -68.96 46.96
N ARG A 592 25.86 -68.42 47.98
CA ARG A 592 25.48 -67.11 48.56
C ARG A 592 25.68 -65.97 47.57
N ASP A 593 26.79 -65.97 46.85
CA ASP A 593 27.04 -64.95 45.82
C ASP A 593 25.99 -65.01 44.70
N MET A 594 25.55 -66.21 44.31
CA MET A 594 24.45 -66.38 43.36
C MET A 594 23.12 -65.81 43.88
N ILE A 595 22.80 -65.97 45.17
CA ILE A 595 21.58 -65.38 45.75
C ILE A 595 21.61 -63.85 45.62
N VAL A 596 22.72 -63.22 46.00
CA VAL A 596 22.88 -61.76 45.89
C VAL A 596 22.71 -61.29 44.44
N GLN A 597 23.25 -62.04 43.47
CA GLN A 597 23.10 -61.71 42.05
C GLN A 597 21.65 -61.89 41.55
N LEU A 598 20.93 -62.89 42.05
CA LEU A 598 19.52 -63.11 41.72
C LEU A 598 18.64 -62.00 42.31
N GLU A 599 18.89 -61.54 43.53
CA GLU A 599 18.21 -60.40 44.14
C GLU A 599 18.41 -59.13 43.30
N LYS A 600 19.64 -58.86 42.85
CA LYS A 600 19.94 -57.74 41.94
C LYS A 600 19.19 -57.87 40.60
N THR A 601 19.05 -59.09 40.10
CA THR A 601 18.32 -59.35 38.85
C THR A 601 16.81 -59.13 39.02
N MET A 602 16.25 -59.44 40.19
CA MET A 602 14.86 -59.10 40.52
C MET A 602 14.64 -57.58 40.61
N GLU A 603 15.53 -56.86 41.29
CA GLU A 603 15.47 -55.39 41.36
C GLU A 603 15.48 -54.75 39.96
N ASN A 604 16.37 -55.22 39.09
CA ASN A 604 16.41 -54.75 37.70
C ASN A 604 15.14 -55.11 36.91
N SER A 605 14.53 -56.26 37.21
CA SER A 605 13.28 -56.69 36.57
C SER A 605 12.12 -55.78 36.95
N GLU A 606 12.00 -55.41 38.23
CA GLU A 606 11.00 -54.45 38.70
C GLU A 606 11.18 -53.07 38.04
N GLN A 607 12.42 -52.59 37.91
CA GLN A 607 12.72 -51.34 37.19
C GLN A 607 12.30 -51.40 35.72
N LEU A 608 12.57 -52.53 35.04
CA LEU A 608 12.17 -52.71 33.65
C LEU A 608 10.65 -52.76 33.47
N ILE A 609 9.90 -53.30 34.42
CA ILE A 609 8.42 -53.22 34.40
C ILE A 609 7.97 -51.76 34.45
N SER A 610 8.53 -50.96 35.38
CA SER A 610 8.20 -49.54 35.48
C SER A 610 8.51 -48.78 34.18
N ILE A 611 9.67 -49.03 33.56
CA ILE A 611 10.07 -48.40 32.29
C ILE A 611 9.15 -48.85 31.14
N SER A 612 8.76 -50.13 31.11
CA SER A 612 7.85 -50.65 30.09
C SER A 612 6.47 -50.01 30.20
N GLN A 613 5.96 -49.83 31.42
CA GLN A 613 4.70 -49.12 31.69
C GLN A 613 4.76 -47.65 31.29
N GLU A 614 5.85 -46.96 31.62
CA GLU A 614 6.09 -45.57 31.20
C GLU A 614 6.18 -45.45 29.68
N THR A 615 6.83 -46.41 29.02
CA THR A 615 6.93 -46.48 27.56
C THR A 615 5.55 -46.66 26.92
N ALA A 616 4.71 -47.54 27.47
CA ALA A 616 3.34 -47.74 27.01
C ALA A 616 2.48 -46.48 27.18
N ALA A 617 2.56 -45.81 28.34
CA ALA A 617 1.84 -44.56 28.57
C ALA A 617 2.34 -43.43 27.64
N GLY A 618 3.65 -43.31 27.44
CA GLY A 618 4.23 -42.33 26.53
C GLY A 618 3.86 -42.56 25.07
N THR A 619 3.73 -43.83 24.65
CA THR A 619 3.25 -44.17 23.29
C THR A 619 1.77 -43.81 23.11
N GLU A 620 0.92 -43.99 24.13
CA GLU A 620 -0.48 -43.53 24.09
C GLU A 620 -0.58 -42.00 23.92
N GLU A 621 0.22 -41.23 24.66
CA GLU A 621 0.22 -39.76 24.56
C GLU A 621 0.68 -39.27 23.19
N VAL A 622 1.72 -39.90 22.63
CA VAL A 622 2.19 -39.57 21.28
C VAL A 622 1.16 -39.98 20.22
N SER A 623 0.48 -41.11 20.39
CA SER A 623 -0.61 -41.54 19.49
C SER A 623 -1.76 -40.52 19.47
N ALA A 624 -2.17 -40.03 20.65
CA ALA A 624 -3.17 -38.96 20.73
C ALA A 624 -2.72 -37.67 20.02
N SER A 625 -1.43 -37.32 20.15
CA SER A 625 -0.85 -36.16 19.46
C SER A 625 -0.80 -36.33 17.94
N ILE A 626 -0.63 -37.56 17.47
CA ILE A 626 -0.66 -37.92 16.05
C ILE A 626 -2.07 -37.80 15.49
N GLU A 627 -3.09 -38.27 16.22
CA GLU A 627 -4.50 -38.08 15.82
C GLU A 627 -4.86 -36.59 15.68
N GLN A 628 -4.40 -35.75 16.62
CA GLN A 628 -4.62 -34.30 16.55
C GLN A 628 -3.87 -33.68 15.35
N THR A 629 -2.65 -34.14 15.06
CA THR A 629 -1.88 -33.70 13.90
C THR A 629 -2.58 -34.06 12.60
N ALA A 630 -3.09 -35.30 12.48
CA ALA A 630 -3.83 -35.77 11.31
C ALA A 630 -5.09 -34.92 11.07
N ALA A 631 -5.88 -34.65 12.12
CA ALA A 631 -7.05 -33.78 12.03
C ALA A 631 -6.68 -32.34 11.60
N SER A 632 -5.55 -31.82 12.09
CA SER A 632 -5.05 -30.49 11.71
C SER A 632 -4.60 -30.44 10.25
N MET A 633 -4.00 -31.52 9.72
CA MET A 633 -3.61 -31.61 8.31
C MET A 633 -4.82 -31.72 7.40
N GLU A 634 -5.87 -32.41 7.80
CA GLU A 634 -7.13 -32.46 7.05
C GLU A 634 -7.79 -31.06 6.96
N GLN A 635 -7.78 -30.30 8.06
CA GLN A 635 -8.22 -28.89 8.06
C GLN A 635 -7.34 -28.01 7.17
N LEU A 636 -6.01 -28.18 7.23
CA LEU A 636 -5.08 -27.44 6.37
C LEU A 636 -5.30 -27.74 4.89
N ASN A 637 -5.56 -29.00 4.55
CA ASN A 637 -5.85 -29.40 3.18
C ASN A 637 -7.14 -28.74 2.68
N GLN A 638 -8.19 -28.70 3.51
CA GLN A 638 -9.43 -27.99 3.18
C GLN A 638 -9.19 -26.49 3.00
N LEU A 639 -8.46 -25.83 3.89
CA LEU A 639 -8.13 -24.40 3.78
C LEU A 639 -7.31 -24.09 2.53
N ALA A 640 -6.38 -24.97 2.18
CA ALA A 640 -5.60 -24.86 0.95
C ALA A 640 -6.51 -24.98 -0.29
N SER A 641 -7.42 -25.95 -0.30
CA SER A 641 -8.42 -26.08 -1.38
C SER A 641 -9.30 -24.82 -1.49
N ASP A 642 -9.76 -24.28 -0.37
CA ASP A 642 -10.59 -23.07 -0.35
C ASP A 642 -9.82 -21.84 -0.88
N LEU A 643 -8.53 -21.72 -0.56
CA LEU A 643 -7.65 -20.67 -1.09
C LEU A 643 -7.39 -20.82 -2.59
N GLU A 644 -7.21 -22.05 -3.08
CA GLU A 644 -7.07 -22.36 -4.50
C GLU A 644 -8.35 -21.95 -5.26
N ASP A 645 -9.52 -22.32 -4.74
CA ASP A 645 -10.83 -21.95 -5.30
C ASP A 645 -11.05 -20.43 -5.29
N MET A 646 -10.73 -19.76 -4.17
CA MET A 646 -10.85 -18.30 -4.05
C MET A 646 -9.93 -17.58 -5.04
N SER A 647 -8.72 -18.10 -5.23
CA SER A 647 -7.78 -17.56 -6.19
C SER A 647 -8.26 -17.75 -7.63
N HIS A 648 -8.79 -18.92 -7.96
CA HIS A 648 -9.43 -19.18 -9.26
C HIS A 648 -10.62 -18.24 -9.49
N HIS A 649 -11.43 -17.99 -8.46
CA HIS A 649 -12.54 -17.04 -8.56
C HIS A 649 -12.05 -15.62 -8.79
N LEU A 650 -11.00 -15.17 -8.08
CA LEU A 650 -10.39 -13.85 -8.27
C LEU A 650 -9.77 -13.71 -9.67
N TYR A 651 -9.08 -14.74 -10.15
CA TYR A 651 -8.55 -14.80 -11.51
C TYR A 651 -9.67 -14.64 -12.55
N ASN A 652 -10.80 -15.35 -12.37
CA ASN A 652 -11.96 -15.23 -13.26
C ASN A 652 -12.62 -13.85 -13.21
N GLU A 653 -12.67 -13.19 -12.04
CA GLU A 653 -13.15 -11.81 -11.92
C GLU A 653 -12.23 -10.82 -12.66
N ILE A 654 -10.91 -11.00 -12.56
CA ILE A 654 -9.93 -10.17 -13.28
C ILE A 654 -10.05 -10.37 -14.79
N LYS A 655 -10.30 -11.61 -15.24
CA LYS A 655 -10.46 -11.95 -16.66
C LYS A 655 -11.67 -11.29 -17.33
N LYS A 656 -12.61 -10.73 -16.56
CA LYS A 656 -13.70 -9.88 -17.08
C LYS A 656 -13.18 -8.55 -17.61
N PHE A 657 -12.04 -8.08 -17.10
CA PHE A 657 -11.37 -6.88 -17.56
C PHE A 657 -10.46 -7.21 -18.75
N LYS A 658 -10.49 -6.35 -19.77
CA LYS A 658 -9.46 -6.32 -20.81
C LYS A 658 -8.31 -5.48 -20.32
N ILE A 659 -7.27 -6.17 -19.89
CA ILE A 659 -5.98 -5.62 -19.49
C ILE A 659 -5.00 -5.76 -20.62
#